data_AF-A0A2G5SZ07-F1
#
_entry.id   AF-A0A2G5SZ07-F1
#
_cell.length_a   1.000
_cell.length_b   1.000
_cell.length_c   1.000
_cell.angle_alpha   90.00
_cell.angle_beta   90.00
_cell.angle_gamma   90.00
#
_symmetry.space_group_name_H-M   'P 1'
#
loop_
_entity.id
_entity.type
_entity.pdbx_description
1 polymer ?
#
loop_
_entity_poly.entity_id
_entity_poly.type
_entity_poly.pdbx_seq_one_letter_code
_entity_poly.pdbx_strand_id
1 'polypeptide(L)'
;MEVPSLFNIALKKSIDYLRHAIRTSHQNLNEDVSPKLKQAMFDHITNSYYIFHPSVFTILSVNEIDLTPNGITENCIQELARCEFKTLKINCSLNTYQDANDSRVYDIVGLVTACVNPETRRKLEKLKVATESTYRGDWMDTILRMLPNLQTLICKQRATTGFPTLSMAYPHLISLDVSCIALRDINGISFLMNLETLIMRNLTVSHPEDLHELFELQSLKHLDVSRYQKIGEGQCKTIEYLVQGNKVLPKLEFIDCSYLHITDTLLHRLLMLNNGIQQICLFGTDCENIGDIEAVTVLTSVDLRASLKLVDHFFEQEQFLMMHRVFEKIHRLIVEGINYNENQEILNTCFKTFVHYIDNAPQIRAIARTSAICAIRCLLAYCSFYNRHMTKEQRSRIAQVLLDSRTERVWYYWWLFNCAELHTVPELNVVGYFQRVVSHISDALGTHSTIRDFKDVVHGLETFNALYPRLDEAARRKITEISIVLSALQDMFDKCSSFLRNQIDLQQMYRIFKLICTIFRNILSGWNLDPEAYEFQYISLLKIFERVGNHGAVMPLLLGLIEMIQNRIYYKKLRKLAIYSNVARLLSPTGMFVTNDRRGIGLATYTIEVLARFVTPMKFRALRPHLTRFCVRRFRIMEWPRIWPRLFVPQCRLLDGIEVFSIEEVATPEEWATVMFDRLEEYIEQVYEHHQEIRRLTFQHFGRVVDTNVQGSPLFQIIPQGDM
;
A
#
# COMPACT_ATOMS: atom_id res chain seq x y z
N MET A 1 14.18 12.98 -11.84
CA MET A 1 12.72 12.94 -12.01
C MET A 1 12.41 12.70 -13.47
N GLU A 2 11.90 11.52 -13.84
CA GLU A 2 11.33 11.35 -15.18
C GLU A 2 10.02 12.13 -15.25
N VAL A 3 9.95 13.06 -16.19
CA VAL A 3 8.73 13.81 -16.47
C VAL A 3 7.75 12.82 -17.11
N PRO A 4 6.53 12.64 -16.56
CA PRO A 4 5.52 11.81 -17.20
C PRO A 4 5.34 12.28 -18.64
N SER A 5 5.27 11.34 -19.59
CA SER A 5 5.08 11.71 -21.00
C SER A 5 3.86 12.63 -21.12
N LEU A 6 3.92 13.57 -22.07
CA LEU A 6 2.78 14.45 -22.38
C LEU A 6 1.50 13.63 -22.63
N PHE A 7 1.67 12.45 -23.23
CA PHE A 7 0.60 11.47 -23.42
C PHE A 7 -0.03 11.03 -22.09
N ASN A 8 0.76 10.61 -21.09
CA ASN A 8 0.24 10.16 -19.80
C ASN A 8 -0.47 11.30 -19.04
N ILE A 9 0.05 12.53 -19.12
CA ILE A 9 -0.58 13.70 -18.51
C ILE A 9 -1.91 14.01 -19.20
N ALA A 10 -1.93 14.01 -20.53
CA ALA A 10 -3.13 14.25 -21.33
C ALA A 10 -4.18 13.16 -21.11
N LEU A 11 -3.77 11.88 -21.07
CA LEU A 11 -4.64 10.75 -20.80
C LEU A 11 -5.31 10.88 -19.43
N LYS A 12 -4.54 11.18 -18.39
CA LYS A 12 -5.07 11.40 -17.03
C LYS A 12 -6.11 12.52 -17.00
N LYS A 13 -5.80 13.68 -17.60
CA LYS A 13 -6.74 14.80 -17.69
C LYS A 13 -8.01 14.44 -18.46
N SER A 14 -7.88 13.69 -19.56
CA SER A 14 -9.01 13.25 -20.39
C SER A 14 -9.92 12.29 -19.62
N ILE A 15 -9.35 11.41 -18.81
CA ILE A 15 -10.09 10.50 -17.94
C ILE A 15 -10.81 11.26 -16.83
N ASP A 16 -10.17 12.22 -16.20
CA ASP A 16 -10.79 13.04 -15.16
C ASP A 16 -11.95 13.87 -15.73
N TYR A 17 -11.79 14.42 -16.94
CA TYR A 17 -12.87 15.07 -17.68
C TYR A 17 -14.02 14.09 -17.98
N LEU A 18 -13.73 12.90 -18.52
CA LEU A 18 -14.75 11.91 -18.83
C LEU A 18 -15.49 11.43 -17.59
N ARG A 19 -14.80 11.21 -16.47
CA ARG A 19 -15.42 10.87 -15.18
C ARG A 19 -16.36 11.97 -14.70
N HIS A 20 -16.02 13.24 -14.93
CA HIS A 20 -16.89 14.37 -14.62
C HIS A 20 -18.11 14.44 -15.56
N ALA A 21 -17.91 14.22 -16.86
CA ALA A 21 -18.97 14.20 -17.87
C ALA A 21 -20.00 13.08 -17.60
N ILE A 22 -19.52 11.87 -17.31
CA ILE A 22 -20.37 10.72 -16.94
C ILE A 22 -21.25 11.03 -15.72
N ARG A 23 -20.71 11.74 -14.71
CA ARG A 23 -21.45 12.11 -13.50
C ARG A 23 -22.49 13.20 -13.73
N THR A 24 -22.31 14.02 -14.76
CA THR A 24 -23.15 15.21 -15.03
C THR A 24 -24.19 14.97 -16.13
N SER A 25 -24.34 13.70 -16.59
CA SER A 25 -25.34 13.27 -17.59
C SER A 25 -25.26 13.99 -18.94
N HIS A 26 -24.08 14.52 -19.30
CA HIS A 26 -23.91 15.30 -20.53
C HIS A 26 -22.72 14.82 -21.39
N GLN A 27 -23.06 14.58 -22.66
CA GLN A 27 -22.26 14.53 -23.89
C GLN A 27 -21.51 13.24 -24.25
N ASN A 28 -21.67 12.88 -25.53
CA ASN A 28 -20.79 11.99 -26.29
C ASN A 28 -19.39 12.60 -26.37
N LEU A 29 -18.35 11.78 -26.21
CA LEU A 29 -16.98 12.19 -26.54
C LEU A 29 -16.92 12.58 -28.02
N ASN A 30 -16.18 13.64 -28.34
CA ASN A 30 -16.03 14.11 -29.72
C ASN A 30 -15.65 12.94 -30.66
N GLU A 31 -16.31 12.83 -31.82
CA GLU A 31 -16.06 11.78 -32.81
C GLU A 31 -14.59 11.77 -33.27
N ASP A 32 -13.92 12.92 -33.21
CA ASP A 32 -12.52 13.12 -33.59
C ASP A 32 -11.49 12.42 -32.68
N VAL A 33 -11.90 11.84 -31.54
CA VAL A 33 -10.96 11.13 -30.65
C VAL A 33 -10.57 9.80 -31.28
N SER A 34 -9.26 9.62 -31.52
CA SER A 34 -8.73 8.40 -32.15
C SER A 34 -9.15 7.12 -31.42
N PRO A 35 -9.41 6.00 -32.14
CA PRO A 35 -9.77 4.72 -31.53
C PRO A 35 -8.74 4.22 -30.50
N LYS A 36 -7.45 4.45 -30.74
CA LYS A 36 -6.37 4.10 -29.80
C LYS A 36 -6.50 4.83 -28.47
N LEU A 37 -6.84 6.12 -28.51
CA LEU A 37 -7.04 6.91 -27.29
C LEU A 37 -8.32 6.51 -26.57
N LYS A 38 -9.41 6.22 -27.31
CA LYS A 38 -10.65 5.68 -26.73
C LYS A 38 -10.39 4.36 -26.00
N GLN A 39 -9.61 3.45 -26.59
CA GLN A 39 -9.20 2.19 -25.95
C GLN A 39 -8.36 2.45 -24.68
N ALA A 40 -7.33 3.29 -24.76
CA ALA A 40 -6.49 3.59 -23.60
C ALA A 40 -7.28 4.23 -22.44
N MET A 41 -8.26 5.10 -22.75
CA MET A 41 -9.16 5.68 -21.76
C MET A 41 -10.08 4.61 -21.15
N PHE A 42 -10.63 3.72 -21.98
CA PHE A 42 -11.49 2.62 -21.54
C PHE A 42 -10.74 1.72 -20.57
N ASP A 43 -9.56 1.22 -20.97
CA ASP A 43 -8.74 0.31 -20.18
C ASP A 43 -8.33 0.95 -18.85
N HIS A 44 -8.01 2.25 -18.82
CA HIS A 44 -7.66 2.92 -17.57
C HIS A 44 -8.87 3.08 -16.64
N ILE A 45 -10.06 3.34 -17.19
CA ILE A 45 -11.28 3.49 -16.40
C ILE A 45 -11.70 2.14 -15.82
N THR A 46 -11.74 1.09 -16.66
CA THR A 46 -12.15 -0.25 -16.23
C THR A 46 -11.10 -0.90 -15.34
N ASN A 47 -9.79 -0.65 -15.50
CA ASN A 47 -8.79 -1.20 -14.58
C ASN A 47 -8.66 -0.41 -13.26
N SER A 48 -9.38 0.70 -13.08
CA SER A 48 -9.31 1.46 -11.84
C SER A 48 -10.10 0.77 -10.71
N TYR A 49 -9.61 0.84 -9.47
CA TYR A 49 -10.28 0.29 -8.27
C TYR A 49 -11.66 0.91 -7.97
N TYR A 50 -12.07 1.91 -8.74
CA TYR A 50 -13.32 2.61 -8.55
C TYR A 50 -14.41 1.98 -9.41
N ILE A 51 -15.62 1.88 -8.86
CA ILE A 51 -16.81 1.51 -9.61
C ILE A 51 -16.93 2.48 -10.79
N PHE A 52 -16.88 1.95 -12.01
CA PHE A 52 -17.12 2.72 -13.22
C PHE A 52 -18.61 2.65 -13.60
N HIS A 53 -19.08 3.66 -14.33
CA HIS A 53 -20.45 3.67 -14.82
C HIS A 53 -20.56 2.86 -16.13
N PRO A 54 -21.51 1.92 -16.27
CA PRO A 54 -21.66 1.09 -17.46
C PRO A 54 -21.75 1.85 -18.79
N SER A 55 -22.30 3.07 -18.81
CA SER A 55 -22.38 3.88 -20.06
C SER A 55 -21.03 4.13 -20.74
N VAL A 56 -19.89 3.92 -20.04
CA VAL A 56 -18.55 3.99 -20.64
C VAL A 56 -18.39 3.10 -21.88
N PHE A 57 -19.08 1.95 -21.96
CA PHE A 57 -19.05 1.07 -23.13
C PHE A 57 -19.57 1.81 -24.37
N THR A 58 -20.75 2.44 -24.23
CA THR A 58 -21.41 3.17 -25.31
C THR A 58 -20.70 4.49 -25.66
N ILE A 59 -20.18 5.21 -24.66
CA ILE A 59 -19.53 6.51 -24.87
C ILE A 59 -18.20 6.35 -25.60
N LEU A 60 -17.41 5.33 -25.26
CA LEU A 60 -16.09 5.11 -25.88
C LEU A 60 -16.17 4.22 -27.11
N SER A 61 -17.16 3.34 -27.23
CA SER A 61 -17.39 2.45 -28.38
C SER A 61 -16.10 1.76 -28.84
N VAL A 62 -15.53 0.94 -27.95
CA VAL A 62 -14.24 0.27 -28.15
C VAL A 62 -14.38 -1.11 -28.80
N ASN A 63 -13.33 -1.54 -29.51
CA ASN A 63 -13.31 -2.86 -30.16
C ASN A 63 -12.99 -4.01 -29.21
N GLU A 64 -12.30 -3.73 -28.10
CA GLU A 64 -11.94 -4.69 -27.08
C GLU A 64 -12.51 -4.27 -25.72
N ILE A 65 -13.24 -5.20 -25.11
CA ILE A 65 -13.84 -5.03 -23.79
C ILE A 65 -13.30 -6.11 -22.86
N ASP A 66 -12.43 -5.72 -21.92
CA ASP A 66 -11.95 -6.59 -20.83
C ASP A 66 -12.62 -6.20 -19.50
N LEU A 67 -13.50 -7.08 -19.04
CA LEU A 67 -14.21 -7.00 -17.76
C LEU A 67 -13.72 -8.02 -16.74
N THR A 68 -12.68 -8.80 -17.07
CA THR A 68 -12.11 -9.77 -16.13
C THR A 68 -11.64 -9.17 -14.79
N PRO A 69 -11.18 -7.90 -14.70
CA PRO A 69 -10.73 -7.30 -13.43
C PRO A 69 -11.86 -6.85 -12.49
N ASN A 70 -13.10 -6.70 -12.98
CA ASN A 70 -14.16 -5.97 -12.28
C ASN A 70 -15.33 -6.85 -11.87
N GLY A 71 -16.00 -6.52 -10.76
CA GLY A 71 -17.34 -7.05 -10.53
C GLY A 71 -18.28 -6.57 -11.64
N ILE A 72 -18.76 -7.48 -12.48
CA ILE A 72 -19.76 -7.16 -13.50
C ILE A 72 -21.14 -7.06 -12.85
N THR A 73 -21.99 -6.20 -13.41
CA THR A 73 -23.38 -5.99 -12.95
C THR A 73 -24.34 -6.23 -14.11
N GLU A 74 -25.63 -6.43 -13.84
CA GLU A 74 -26.65 -6.55 -14.90
C GLU A 74 -26.68 -5.33 -15.82
N ASN A 75 -26.46 -4.12 -15.26
CA ASN A 75 -26.37 -2.91 -16.06
C ASN A 75 -25.18 -2.94 -17.03
N CYS A 76 -24.06 -3.59 -16.65
CA CYS A 76 -22.95 -3.79 -17.58
C CYS A 76 -23.39 -4.65 -18.77
N ILE A 77 -24.11 -5.74 -18.52
CA ILE A 77 -24.61 -6.64 -19.56
C ILE A 77 -25.57 -5.92 -20.52
N GLN A 78 -26.49 -5.13 -19.97
CA GLN A 78 -27.44 -4.34 -20.76
C GLN A 78 -26.76 -3.32 -21.66
N GLU A 79 -25.72 -2.64 -21.17
CA GLU A 79 -24.96 -1.69 -22.00
C GLU A 79 -24.07 -2.39 -23.03
N LEU A 80 -23.46 -3.54 -22.69
CA LEU A 80 -22.70 -4.35 -23.65
C LEU A 80 -23.56 -4.76 -24.84
N ALA A 81 -24.81 -5.16 -24.59
CA ALA A 81 -25.76 -5.52 -25.63
C ALA A 81 -26.04 -4.37 -26.63
N ARG A 82 -25.71 -3.12 -26.29
CA ARG A 82 -25.87 -1.95 -27.18
C ARG A 82 -24.60 -1.60 -27.97
N CYS A 83 -23.49 -2.30 -27.71
CA CYS A 83 -22.20 -2.00 -28.33
C CYS A 83 -21.84 -3.00 -29.43
N GLU A 84 -21.00 -2.55 -30.35
CA GLU A 84 -20.35 -3.39 -31.35
C GLU A 84 -18.88 -3.55 -30.99
N PHE A 85 -18.41 -4.80 -30.89
CA PHE A 85 -17.02 -5.10 -30.53
C PHE A 85 -16.55 -6.41 -31.16
N LYS A 86 -15.23 -6.62 -31.18
CA LYS A 86 -14.58 -7.81 -31.75
C LYS A 86 -13.99 -8.73 -30.69
N THR A 87 -13.62 -8.17 -29.53
CA THR A 87 -13.03 -8.91 -28.42
C THR A 87 -13.83 -8.68 -27.15
N LEU A 88 -14.26 -9.77 -26.51
CA LEU A 88 -14.90 -9.76 -25.20
C LEU A 88 -14.15 -10.67 -24.23
N LYS A 89 -13.75 -10.11 -23.08
CA LYS A 89 -13.21 -10.87 -21.96
C LYS A 89 -14.07 -10.58 -20.74
N ILE A 90 -14.69 -11.60 -20.17
CA ILE A 90 -15.66 -11.43 -19.07
C ILE A 90 -15.37 -12.44 -17.96
N ASN A 91 -15.49 -12.01 -16.70
CA ASN A 91 -15.48 -12.93 -15.57
C ASN A 91 -16.90 -13.44 -15.31
N CYS A 92 -17.02 -14.71 -14.93
CA CYS A 92 -18.33 -15.31 -14.67
C CYS A 92 -18.68 -15.14 -13.19
N SER A 93 -19.03 -13.91 -12.79
CA SER A 93 -19.28 -13.54 -11.39
C SER A 93 -20.72 -13.16 -11.07
N LEU A 94 -21.64 -13.16 -12.06
CA LEU A 94 -23.04 -12.80 -11.86
C LEU A 94 -23.85 -14.00 -11.37
N ASN A 95 -24.37 -13.89 -10.15
CA ASN A 95 -25.21 -14.92 -9.54
C ASN A 95 -26.47 -15.23 -10.34
N THR A 96 -26.98 -14.30 -11.16
CA THR A 96 -28.15 -14.51 -12.03
C THR A 96 -27.96 -15.66 -13.03
N TYR A 97 -26.71 -15.93 -13.44
CA TYR A 97 -26.36 -17.00 -14.36
C TYR A 97 -25.79 -18.23 -13.63
N GLN A 98 -25.78 -18.21 -12.31
CA GLN A 98 -25.42 -19.37 -11.51
C GLN A 98 -26.65 -20.28 -11.37
N ASP A 99 -26.45 -21.60 -11.46
CA ASP A 99 -27.58 -22.52 -11.34
C ASP A 99 -28.21 -22.43 -9.94
N ALA A 100 -29.53 -22.27 -9.90
CA ALA A 100 -30.28 -22.08 -8.66
C ALA A 100 -30.18 -23.29 -7.70
N ASN A 101 -29.92 -24.48 -8.24
CA ASN A 101 -29.84 -25.72 -7.47
C ASN A 101 -28.40 -26.18 -7.23
N ASP A 102 -27.44 -25.75 -8.04
CA ASP A 102 -26.02 -26.07 -7.85
C ASP A 102 -25.11 -24.86 -8.13
N SER A 103 -24.61 -24.23 -7.07
CA SER A 103 -23.69 -23.09 -7.18
C SER A 103 -22.36 -23.41 -7.88
N ARG A 104 -22.10 -24.68 -8.21
CA ARG A 104 -20.93 -25.12 -8.99
C ARG A 104 -21.20 -25.19 -10.49
N VAL A 105 -22.40 -24.83 -10.94
CA VAL A 105 -22.79 -24.82 -12.35
C VAL A 105 -23.12 -23.39 -12.78
N TYR A 106 -22.65 -23.00 -13.97
CA TYR A 106 -22.82 -21.65 -14.51
C TYR A 106 -23.35 -21.70 -15.95
N ASP A 107 -24.38 -20.90 -16.23
CA ASP A 107 -24.98 -20.71 -17.56
C ASP A 107 -24.18 -19.67 -18.35
N ILE A 108 -23.06 -20.13 -18.91
CA ILE A 108 -22.22 -19.28 -19.75
C ILE A 108 -22.89 -18.90 -21.07
N VAL A 109 -23.76 -19.78 -21.59
CA VAL A 109 -24.49 -19.51 -22.84
C VAL A 109 -25.44 -18.34 -22.62
N GLY A 110 -26.22 -18.35 -21.54
CA GLY A 110 -27.10 -17.25 -21.16
C GLY A 110 -26.35 -15.94 -20.98
N LEU A 111 -25.21 -15.97 -20.27
CA LEU A 111 -24.38 -14.78 -20.05
C LEU A 111 -23.87 -14.20 -21.38
N VAL A 112 -23.25 -15.01 -22.23
CA VAL A 112 -22.70 -14.53 -23.50
C VAL A 112 -23.83 -14.04 -24.41
N THR A 113 -24.97 -14.73 -24.44
CA THR A 113 -26.15 -14.34 -25.22
C THR A 113 -26.65 -12.96 -24.80
N ALA A 114 -26.66 -12.67 -23.50
CA ALA A 114 -27.10 -11.37 -22.96
C ALA A 114 -26.11 -10.24 -23.27
N CYS A 115 -24.82 -10.55 -23.46
CA CYS A 115 -23.79 -9.55 -23.78
C CYS A 115 -23.76 -9.12 -25.26
N VAL A 116 -24.36 -9.88 -26.19
CA VAL A 116 -24.14 -9.72 -27.63
C VAL A 116 -25.43 -9.43 -28.40
N ASN A 117 -25.40 -8.38 -29.22
CA ASN A 117 -26.45 -8.11 -30.23
C ASN A 117 -26.16 -8.84 -31.56
N PRO A 118 -27.10 -8.83 -32.54
CA PRO A 118 -26.93 -9.54 -33.81
C PRO A 118 -25.66 -9.14 -34.58
N GLU A 119 -25.27 -7.87 -34.55
CA GLU A 119 -24.09 -7.34 -35.23
C GLU A 119 -22.80 -7.85 -34.56
N THR A 120 -22.72 -7.78 -33.23
CA THR A 120 -21.60 -8.31 -32.44
C THR A 120 -21.47 -9.82 -32.61
N ARG A 121 -22.57 -10.59 -32.65
CA ARG A 121 -22.51 -12.04 -32.91
C ARG A 121 -21.79 -12.36 -34.23
N ARG A 122 -22.00 -11.54 -35.25
CA ARG A 122 -21.34 -11.70 -36.56
C ARG A 122 -19.91 -11.15 -36.58
N LYS A 123 -19.50 -10.28 -35.66
CA LYS A 123 -18.19 -9.62 -35.67
C LYS A 123 -17.22 -10.12 -34.60
N LEU A 124 -17.71 -10.85 -33.60
CA LEU A 124 -16.88 -11.29 -32.49
C LEU A 124 -15.84 -12.29 -32.96
N GLU A 125 -14.57 -11.91 -32.82
CA GLU A 125 -13.40 -12.70 -33.22
C GLU A 125 -12.76 -13.39 -32.01
N LYS A 126 -12.85 -12.79 -30.81
CA LYS A 126 -12.20 -13.30 -29.59
C LYS A 126 -13.13 -13.28 -28.37
N LEU A 127 -13.25 -14.43 -27.70
CA LEU A 127 -14.01 -14.58 -26.47
C LEU A 127 -13.15 -15.21 -25.38
N LYS A 128 -13.09 -14.57 -24.21
CA LYS A 128 -12.47 -15.11 -22.99
C LYS A 128 -13.47 -15.13 -21.86
N VAL A 129 -13.72 -16.33 -21.35
CA VAL A 129 -14.63 -16.59 -20.23
C VAL A 129 -13.90 -17.42 -19.18
N ALA A 130 -13.99 -16.99 -17.93
CA ALA A 130 -13.37 -17.68 -16.80
C ALA A 130 -14.33 -17.78 -15.62
N THR A 131 -14.43 -18.96 -15.04
CA THR A 131 -15.27 -19.26 -13.87
C THR A 131 -14.60 -20.26 -12.94
N GLU A 132 -14.97 -20.23 -11.66
CA GLU A 132 -14.68 -21.33 -10.72
C GLU A 132 -15.73 -22.44 -10.74
N SER A 133 -16.79 -22.27 -11.54
CA SER A 133 -17.83 -23.27 -11.74
C SER A 133 -17.54 -24.18 -12.93
N THR A 134 -18.42 -25.13 -13.16
CA THR A 134 -18.51 -25.93 -14.38
C THR A 134 -19.53 -25.28 -15.32
N TYR A 135 -19.33 -25.39 -16.63
CA TYR A 135 -20.30 -24.90 -17.60
C TYR A 135 -21.40 -25.93 -17.86
N ARG A 136 -22.64 -25.43 -17.98
CA ARG A 136 -23.83 -26.26 -18.19
C ARG A 136 -23.93 -26.77 -19.64
N GLY A 137 -24.22 -28.06 -19.81
CA GLY A 137 -24.64 -28.64 -21.09
C GLY A 137 -23.60 -28.58 -22.21
N ASP A 138 -24.07 -28.44 -23.45
CA ASP A 138 -23.31 -28.37 -24.70
C ASP A 138 -22.82 -26.93 -24.99
N TRP A 139 -22.35 -26.24 -23.95
CA TRP A 139 -22.07 -24.82 -23.99
C TRP A 139 -21.12 -24.40 -25.12
N MET A 140 -20.08 -25.19 -25.40
CA MET A 140 -19.06 -24.85 -26.39
C MET A 140 -19.67 -24.89 -27.80
N ASP A 141 -20.40 -25.96 -28.11
CA ASP A 141 -21.09 -26.11 -29.38
C ASP A 141 -22.12 -24.98 -29.59
N THR A 142 -22.87 -24.63 -28.55
CA THR A 142 -23.83 -23.52 -28.62
C THR A 142 -23.15 -22.17 -28.82
N ILE A 143 -22.05 -21.89 -28.12
CA ILE A 143 -21.27 -20.64 -28.29
C ILE A 143 -20.70 -20.55 -29.71
N LEU A 144 -20.10 -21.63 -30.22
CA LEU A 144 -19.47 -21.64 -31.54
C LEU A 144 -20.51 -21.48 -32.67
N ARG A 145 -21.71 -22.06 -32.52
CA ARG A 145 -22.83 -21.79 -33.46
C ARG A 145 -23.35 -20.37 -33.38
N MET A 146 -23.42 -19.81 -32.17
CA MET A 146 -23.89 -18.44 -31.95
C MET A 146 -22.91 -17.38 -32.50
N LEU A 147 -21.61 -17.69 -32.52
CA LEU A 147 -20.52 -16.77 -32.86
C LEU A 147 -19.71 -17.31 -34.05
N PRO A 148 -20.25 -17.24 -35.28
CA PRO A 148 -19.69 -17.95 -36.43
C PRO A 148 -18.30 -17.46 -36.87
N ASN A 149 -17.91 -16.24 -36.51
CA ASN A 149 -16.60 -15.66 -36.86
C ASN A 149 -15.59 -15.74 -35.72
N LEU A 150 -15.88 -16.52 -34.67
CA LEU A 150 -14.99 -16.67 -33.53
C LEU A 150 -13.70 -17.41 -33.92
N GLN A 151 -12.56 -16.74 -33.74
CA GLN A 151 -11.23 -17.26 -34.04
C GLN A 151 -10.48 -17.70 -32.79
N THR A 152 -10.73 -17.05 -31.64
CA THR A 152 -10.09 -17.37 -30.36
C THR A 152 -11.13 -17.60 -29.29
N LEU A 153 -11.09 -18.77 -28.67
CA LEU A 153 -11.93 -19.11 -27.52
C LEU A 153 -11.05 -19.50 -26.33
N ILE A 154 -11.13 -18.72 -25.25
CA ILE A 154 -10.44 -19.01 -23.99
C ILE A 154 -11.49 -19.31 -22.92
N CYS A 155 -11.53 -20.55 -22.45
CA CYS A 155 -12.51 -21.05 -21.51
C CYS A 155 -11.81 -21.71 -20.32
N LYS A 156 -11.70 -20.98 -19.23
CA LYS A 156 -11.11 -21.49 -17.97
C LYS A 156 -12.24 -21.85 -17.01
N GLN A 157 -12.33 -23.12 -16.66
CA GLN A 157 -13.29 -23.63 -15.68
C GLN A 157 -12.58 -24.48 -14.63
N ARG A 158 -13.18 -24.64 -13.45
CA ARG A 158 -12.52 -25.35 -12.34
C ARG A 158 -12.31 -26.82 -12.64
N ALA A 159 -13.33 -27.51 -13.14
CA ALA A 159 -13.23 -28.93 -13.46
C ALA A 159 -14.19 -29.28 -14.60
N THR A 160 -13.74 -30.12 -15.52
CA THR A 160 -14.62 -30.88 -16.42
C THR A 160 -14.07 -32.29 -16.49
N THR A 161 -14.92 -33.30 -16.63
CA THR A 161 -14.47 -34.69 -16.77
C THR A 161 -14.13 -35.07 -18.21
N GLY A 162 -14.54 -34.28 -19.20
CA GLY A 162 -14.28 -34.54 -20.62
C GLY A 162 -14.41 -33.28 -21.46
N PHE A 163 -14.07 -33.39 -22.74
CA PHE A 163 -14.20 -32.29 -23.69
C PHE A 163 -15.67 -32.11 -24.11
N PRO A 164 -16.16 -30.86 -24.29
CA PRO A 164 -17.53 -30.63 -24.72
C PRO A 164 -17.81 -31.24 -26.10
N THR A 165 -18.93 -31.96 -26.22
CA THR A 165 -19.34 -32.54 -27.50
C THR A 165 -19.63 -31.45 -28.53
N LEU A 166 -19.11 -31.62 -29.74
CA LEU A 166 -19.35 -30.77 -30.90
C LEU A 166 -20.24 -31.49 -31.91
N SER A 167 -21.21 -30.79 -32.49
CA SER A 167 -22.19 -31.34 -33.43
C SER A 167 -21.80 -31.17 -34.90
N MET A 168 -20.86 -30.27 -35.19
CA MET A 168 -20.37 -29.97 -36.53
C MET A 168 -18.95 -29.38 -36.51
N ALA A 169 -18.35 -29.21 -37.68
CA ALA A 169 -17.02 -28.61 -37.80
C ALA A 169 -17.07 -27.08 -37.65
N TYR A 170 -16.04 -26.51 -37.00
CA TYR A 170 -15.92 -25.06 -36.76
C TYR A 170 -14.64 -24.49 -37.39
N PRO A 171 -14.63 -24.24 -38.72
CA PRO A 171 -13.41 -23.95 -39.46
C PRO A 171 -12.78 -22.58 -39.15
N HIS A 172 -13.51 -21.66 -38.52
CA HIS A 172 -13.00 -20.33 -38.19
C HIS A 172 -12.18 -20.29 -36.91
N LEU A 173 -12.28 -21.31 -36.05
CA LEU A 173 -11.58 -21.35 -34.78
C LEU A 173 -10.10 -21.74 -35.00
N ILE A 174 -9.20 -20.83 -34.61
CA ILE A 174 -7.74 -20.95 -34.82
C ILE A 174 -7.03 -21.19 -33.48
N SER A 175 -7.56 -20.66 -32.38
CA SER A 175 -6.94 -20.75 -31.05
C SER A 175 -7.97 -21.15 -29.99
N LEU A 176 -7.62 -22.17 -29.20
CA LEU A 176 -8.45 -22.70 -28.13
C LEU A 176 -7.63 -22.89 -26.85
N ASP A 177 -8.10 -22.31 -25.75
CA ASP A 177 -7.63 -22.60 -24.40
C ASP A 177 -8.77 -23.21 -23.58
N VAL A 178 -8.63 -24.49 -23.24
CA VAL A 178 -9.56 -25.28 -22.41
C VAL A 178 -8.90 -25.74 -21.11
N SER A 179 -7.85 -25.05 -20.67
CA SER A 179 -7.15 -25.33 -19.42
C SER A 179 -8.15 -25.46 -18.25
N CYS A 180 -8.14 -26.60 -17.57
CA CYS A 180 -8.93 -26.85 -16.37
C CYS A 180 -8.23 -27.88 -15.47
N ILE A 181 -8.73 -28.11 -14.25
CA ILE A 181 -8.05 -28.97 -13.28
C ILE A 181 -8.26 -30.47 -13.56
N ALA A 182 -9.29 -30.84 -14.35
CA ALA A 182 -9.76 -32.23 -14.42
C ALA A 182 -10.02 -32.80 -15.82
N LEU A 183 -9.60 -32.14 -16.92
CA LEU A 183 -9.81 -32.67 -18.28
C LEU A 183 -9.17 -34.05 -18.40
N ARG A 184 -9.97 -35.07 -18.76
CA ARG A 184 -9.52 -36.47 -18.87
C ARG A 184 -9.34 -36.95 -20.29
N ASP A 185 -10.08 -36.37 -21.22
CA ASP A 185 -10.02 -36.69 -22.66
C ASP A 185 -10.32 -35.43 -23.48
N ILE A 186 -10.03 -35.53 -24.77
CA ILE A 186 -10.23 -34.47 -25.77
C ILE A 186 -11.05 -34.96 -26.96
N ASN A 187 -11.96 -35.91 -26.71
CA ASN A 187 -12.80 -36.48 -27.76
C ASN A 187 -13.71 -35.40 -28.35
N GLY A 188 -13.79 -35.32 -29.68
CA GLY A 188 -14.43 -34.25 -30.43
C GLY A 188 -13.53 -33.07 -30.79
N ILE A 189 -12.25 -33.03 -30.39
CA ILE A 189 -11.34 -31.96 -30.79
C ILE A 189 -11.08 -31.95 -32.30
N SER A 190 -11.20 -33.11 -32.97
CA SER A 190 -11.05 -33.29 -34.42
C SER A 190 -11.97 -32.40 -35.26
N PHE A 191 -13.12 -31.97 -34.73
CA PHE A 191 -14.05 -31.03 -35.37
C PHE A 191 -13.46 -29.61 -35.56
N LEU A 192 -12.31 -29.32 -34.94
CA LEU A 192 -11.59 -28.04 -35.02
C LEU A 192 -10.38 -28.13 -35.98
N MET A 193 -10.61 -28.61 -37.19
CA MET A 193 -9.55 -28.95 -38.17
C MET A 193 -8.54 -27.84 -38.53
N ASN A 194 -8.91 -26.56 -38.33
CA ASN A 194 -8.06 -25.40 -38.62
C ASN A 194 -7.36 -24.84 -37.37
N LEU A 195 -7.43 -25.55 -36.25
CA LEU A 195 -6.81 -25.10 -35.00
C LEU A 195 -5.29 -25.07 -35.15
N GLU A 196 -4.70 -23.91 -34.90
CA GLU A 196 -3.24 -23.69 -34.94
C GLU A 196 -2.64 -23.62 -33.52
N THR A 197 -3.44 -23.24 -32.53
CA THR A 197 -3.02 -23.13 -31.12
C THR A 197 -3.99 -23.86 -30.21
N LEU A 198 -3.48 -24.82 -29.44
CA LEU A 198 -4.24 -25.59 -28.47
C LEU A 198 -3.56 -25.56 -27.10
N ILE A 199 -4.29 -25.09 -26.10
CA ILE A 199 -3.84 -24.95 -24.73
C ILE A 199 -4.73 -25.80 -23.81
N MET A 200 -4.14 -26.80 -23.16
CA MET A 200 -4.84 -27.82 -22.37
C MET A 200 -4.09 -28.10 -21.07
N ARG A 201 -3.85 -27.06 -20.27
CA ARG A 201 -3.04 -27.19 -19.07
C ARG A 201 -3.69 -28.08 -18.02
N ASN A 202 -2.87 -28.83 -17.29
CA ASN A 202 -3.25 -29.86 -16.30
C ASN A 202 -4.09 -31.02 -16.86
N LEU A 203 -4.09 -31.25 -18.18
CA LEU A 203 -4.66 -32.44 -18.79
C LEU A 203 -4.11 -33.71 -18.10
N THR A 204 -5.00 -34.61 -17.71
CA THR A 204 -4.64 -35.88 -17.05
C THR A 204 -5.38 -37.01 -17.74
N VAL A 205 -4.76 -37.53 -18.80
CA VAL A 205 -5.26 -38.65 -19.60
C VAL A 205 -4.96 -39.99 -18.91
N SER A 206 -5.90 -40.93 -19.00
CA SER A 206 -5.77 -42.25 -18.38
C SER A 206 -5.34 -43.33 -19.37
N HIS A 207 -5.64 -43.11 -20.66
CA HIS A 207 -5.36 -44.04 -21.75
C HIS A 207 -4.74 -43.32 -22.95
N PRO A 208 -3.93 -44.00 -23.78
CA PRO A 208 -3.38 -43.40 -25.01
C PRO A 208 -4.46 -42.97 -26.00
N GLU A 209 -5.59 -43.68 -26.05
CA GLU A 209 -6.71 -43.36 -26.94
C GLU A 209 -7.37 -42.02 -26.61
N ASP A 210 -7.23 -41.52 -25.37
CA ASP A 210 -7.76 -40.22 -24.96
C ASP A 210 -7.09 -39.04 -25.72
N LEU A 211 -5.95 -39.28 -26.39
CA LEU A 211 -5.21 -38.31 -27.20
C LEU A 211 -5.31 -38.57 -28.71
N HIS A 212 -6.02 -39.61 -29.16
CA HIS A 212 -5.96 -40.03 -30.56
C HIS A 212 -6.38 -38.91 -31.53
N GLU A 213 -7.44 -38.17 -31.21
CA GLU A 213 -7.96 -37.10 -32.05
C GLU A 213 -7.04 -35.88 -32.12
N LEU A 214 -6.11 -35.71 -31.17
CA LEU A 214 -5.12 -34.63 -31.21
C LEU A 214 -4.30 -34.68 -32.50
N PHE A 215 -3.94 -35.89 -32.93
CA PHE A 215 -3.14 -36.12 -34.13
C PHE A 215 -3.91 -35.89 -35.43
N GLU A 216 -5.22 -35.65 -35.37
CA GLU A 216 -6.02 -35.26 -36.52
C GLU A 216 -5.92 -33.75 -36.82
N LEU A 217 -5.41 -32.96 -35.88
CA LEU A 217 -5.21 -31.51 -36.02
C LEU A 217 -4.00 -31.18 -36.88
N GLN A 218 -4.12 -31.36 -38.20
CA GLN A 218 -3.02 -31.18 -39.17
C GLN A 218 -2.48 -29.74 -39.27
N SER A 219 -3.21 -28.76 -38.73
CA SER A 219 -2.82 -27.34 -38.72
C SER A 219 -2.18 -26.89 -37.41
N LEU A 220 -2.07 -27.78 -36.41
CA LEU A 220 -1.60 -27.42 -35.08
C LEU A 220 -0.11 -27.05 -35.08
N LYS A 221 0.19 -25.82 -34.67
CA LYS A 221 1.56 -25.26 -34.57
C LYS A 221 2.02 -25.10 -33.14
N HIS A 222 1.11 -24.78 -32.22
CA HIS A 222 1.41 -24.49 -30.83
C HIS A 222 0.59 -25.40 -29.92
N LEU A 223 1.27 -26.21 -29.11
CA LEU A 223 0.64 -27.12 -28.16
C LEU A 223 1.13 -26.82 -26.73
N ASP A 224 0.23 -26.50 -25.83
CA ASP A 224 0.54 -26.32 -24.41
C ASP A 224 -0.17 -27.40 -23.59
N VAL A 225 0.62 -28.36 -23.09
CA VAL A 225 0.19 -29.44 -22.20
C VAL A 225 0.74 -29.27 -20.78
N SER A 226 1.28 -28.08 -20.48
CA SER A 226 1.95 -27.77 -19.22
C SER A 226 1.05 -27.95 -18.00
N ARG A 227 1.66 -27.98 -16.83
CA ARG A 227 0.95 -27.99 -15.55
C ARG A 227 1.27 -26.75 -14.75
N TYR A 228 0.33 -26.34 -13.92
CA TYR A 228 0.60 -25.29 -12.95
C TYR A 228 1.47 -25.76 -11.79
N GLN A 229 1.63 -27.08 -11.58
CA GLN A 229 2.39 -27.68 -10.46
C GLN A 229 3.00 -29.01 -10.88
N LYS A 230 4.23 -29.31 -10.40
CA LYS A 230 4.83 -30.64 -10.54
C LYS A 230 4.02 -31.63 -9.71
N ILE A 231 3.70 -32.77 -10.30
CA ILE A 231 3.09 -33.90 -9.60
C ILE A 231 4.10 -35.05 -9.51
N GLY A 232 3.81 -36.05 -8.68
CA GLY A 232 4.72 -37.18 -8.46
C GLY A 232 4.99 -37.96 -9.74
N GLU A 233 6.15 -38.64 -9.79
CA GLU A 233 6.51 -39.53 -10.88
C GLU A 233 5.40 -40.56 -11.16
N GLY A 234 5.11 -40.83 -12.44
CA GLY A 234 4.07 -41.78 -12.87
C GLY A 234 2.63 -41.31 -12.71
N GLN A 235 2.36 -40.13 -12.13
CA GLN A 235 1.00 -39.61 -11.94
C GLN A 235 0.41 -38.96 -13.20
N CYS A 236 1.23 -38.60 -14.18
CA CYS A 236 0.79 -38.00 -15.45
C CYS A 236 1.60 -38.57 -16.61
N LYS A 237 0.91 -39.25 -17.53
CA LYS A 237 1.50 -39.95 -18.68
C LYS A 237 1.29 -39.23 -20.01
N THR A 238 0.90 -37.97 -19.97
CA THR A 238 0.60 -37.18 -21.19
C THR A 238 1.75 -37.22 -22.20
N ILE A 239 3.00 -37.00 -21.77
CA ILE A 239 4.16 -37.09 -22.68
C ILE A 239 4.40 -38.52 -23.20
N GLU A 240 4.29 -39.53 -22.32
CA GLU A 240 4.42 -40.94 -22.72
C GLU A 240 3.43 -41.30 -23.85
N TYR A 241 2.18 -40.85 -23.72
CA TYR A 241 1.13 -41.11 -24.71
C TYR A 241 1.29 -40.26 -25.98
N LEU A 242 1.80 -39.03 -25.88
CA LEU A 242 2.10 -38.21 -27.06
C LEU A 242 3.15 -38.84 -27.97
N VAL A 243 4.11 -39.59 -27.41
CA VAL A 243 5.16 -40.26 -28.21
C VAL A 243 4.84 -41.73 -28.54
N GLN A 244 3.71 -42.24 -28.04
CA GLN A 244 3.26 -43.61 -28.28
C GLN A 244 2.64 -43.76 -29.68
N GLY A 245 2.83 -44.92 -30.31
CA GLY A 245 2.13 -45.26 -31.57
C GLY A 245 2.64 -44.58 -32.84
N ASN A 246 3.77 -43.85 -32.79
CA ASN A 246 4.40 -43.19 -33.93
C ASN A 246 3.48 -42.23 -34.69
N LYS A 247 2.51 -41.61 -34.00
CA LYS A 247 1.70 -40.53 -34.54
C LYS A 247 2.48 -39.22 -34.47
N VAL A 248 2.19 -38.30 -35.40
CA VAL A 248 2.95 -37.05 -35.58
C VAL A 248 2.00 -35.85 -35.69
N LEU A 249 2.48 -34.69 -35.26
CA LEU A 249 1.84 -33.39 -35.46
C LEU A 249 2.68 -32.62 -36.48
N PRO A 250 2.34 -32.69 -37.79
CA PRO A 250 3.28 -32.38 -38.87
C PRO A 250 3.69 -30.91 -38.95
N LYS A 251 2.91 -29.99 -38.36
CA LYS A 251 3.19 -28.55 -38.34
C LYS A 251 3.56 -28.03 -36.95
N LEU A 252 3.81 -28.92 -36.00
CA LEU A 252 4.10 -28.51 -34.62
C LEU A 252 5.45 -27.78 -34.56
N GLU A 253 5.39 -26.51 -34.18
CA GLU A 253 6.54 -25.59 -34.09
C GLU A 253 6.92 -25.31 -32.62
N PHE A 254 5.93 -25.32 -31.71
CA PHE A 254 6.11 -25.04 -30.29
C PHE A 254 5.37 -26.04 -29.40
N ILE A 255 6.05 -26.53 -28.36
CA ILE A 255 5.41 -27.29 -27.29
C ILE A 255 5.82 -26.82 -25.88
N ASP A 256 4.84 -26.56 -25.01
CA ASP A 256 5.07 -26.30 -23.59
C ASP A 256 4.83 -27.56 -22.75
N CYS A 257 5.91 -28.07 -22.16
CA CYS A 257 5.92 -29.26 -21.30
C CYS A 257 6.16 -28.90 -19.82
N SER A 258 6.03 -27.64 -19.42
CA SER A 258 6.39 -27.18 -18.09
C SER A 258 5.71 -28.00 -16.99
N TYR A 259 6.48 -28.36 -15.96
CA TYR A 259 6.05 -29.18 -14.82
C TYR A 259 5.48 -30.58 -15.16
N LEU A 260 5.75 -31.11 -16.35
CA LEU A 260 5.54 -32.51 -16.66
C LEU A 260 6.77 -33.36 -16.30
N HIS A 261 6.53 -34.65 -16.10
CA HIS A 261 7.59 -35.65 -16.06
C HIS A 261 7.98 -35.99 -17.51
N ILE A 262 9.22 -35.72 -17.87
CA ILE A 262 9.79 -36.00 -19.19
C ILE A 262 11.24 -36.40 -18.98
N THR A 263 11.58 -37.60 -19.42
CA THR A 263 12.95 -38.12 -19.43
C THR A 263 13.64 -37.75 -20.74
N ASP A 264 14.96 -37.80 -20.77
CA ASP A 264 15.74 -37.56 -21.99
C ASP A 264 15.31 -38.48 -23.14
N THR A 265 14.98 -39.74 -22.84
CA THR A 265 14.48 -40.72 -23.82
C THR A 265 13.13 -40.32 -24.41
N LEU A 266 12.22 -39.79 -23.60
CA LEU A 266 10.91 -39.30 -24.07
C LEU A 266 11.07 -38.01 -24.88
N LEU A 267 11.93 -37.09 -24.42
CA LEU A 267 12.25 -35.85 -25.11
C LEU A 267 12.84 -36.10 -26.51
N HIS A 268 13.85 -36.96 -26.61
CA HIS A 268 14.42 -37.35 -27.91
C HIS A 268 13.38 -37.96 -28.84
N ARG A 269 12.50 -38.82 -28.31
CA ARG A 269 11.44 -39.42 -29.12
C ARG A 269 10.42 -38.39 -29.60
N LEU A 270 10.04 -37.43 -28.76
CA LEU A 270 9.12 -36.34 -29.11
C LEU A 270 9.67 -35.50 -30.26
N LEU A 271 10.94 -35.10 -30.17
CA LEU A 271 11.62 -34.29 -31.19
C LEU A 271 11.85 -35.07 -32.49
N MET A 272 12.16 -36.37 -32.41
CA MET A 272 12.30 -37.24 -33.57
C MET A 272 10.98 -37.41 -34.34
N LEU A 273 9.86 -37.56 -33.63
CA LEU A 273 8.53 -37.68 -34.25
C LEU A 273 8.04 -36.35 -34.84
N ASN A 274 8.43 -35.22 -34.23
CA ASN A 274 7.98 -33.88 -34.59
C ASN A 274 9.18 -32.98 -34.88
N ASN A 275 9.92 -33.31 -35.94
CA ASN A 275 11.16 -32.61 -36.32
C ASN A 275 10.98 -31.14 -36.74
N GLY A 276 9.74 -30.66 -36.87
CA GLY A 276 9.39 -29.26 -37.12
C GLY A 276 9.42 -28.37 -35.86
N ILE A 277 9.57 -28.95 -34.66
CA ILE A 277 9.62 -28.18 -33.41
C ILE A 277 10.83 -27.25 -33.43
N GLN A 278 10.58 -25.94 -33.31
CA GLN A 278 11.58 -24.89 -33.25
C GLN A 278 11.81 -24.39 -31.81
N GLN A 279 10.83 -24.58 -30.94
CA GLN A 279 10.92 -24.14 -29.55
C GLN A 279 10.19 -25.11 -28.60
N ILE A 280 10.79 -25.37 -27.44
CA ILE A 280 10.22 -26.21 -26.39
C ILE A 280 10.38 -25.56 -25.02
N CYS A 281 9.35 -25.59 -24.19
CA CYS A 281 9.44 -25.16 -22.79
C CYS A 281 9.56 -26.37 -21.86
N LEU A 282 10.67 -26.42 -21.10
CA LEU A 282 11.01 -27.50 -20.16
C LEU A 282 11.10 -26.98 -18.71
N PHE A 283 10.42 -25.87 -18.40
CA PHE A 283 10.48 -25.27 -17.08
C PHE A 283 9.94 -26.20 -15.99
N GLY A 284 10.76 -26.46 -14.96
CA GLY A 284 10.39 -27.33 -13.84
C GLY A 284 10.22 -28.82 -14.18
N THR A 285 10.72 -29.27 -15.33
CA THR A 285 10.75 -30.69 -15.72
C THR A 285 12.05 -31.37 -15.30
N ASP A 286 12.17 -32.68 -15.52
CA ASP A 286 13.42 -33.41 -15.24
C ASP A 286 14.52 -33.11 -16.28
N CYS A 287 14.13 -32.72 -17.49
CA CYS A 287 15.04 -32.24 -18.54
C CYS A 287 15.30 -30.71 -18.46
N GLU A 288 14.98 -30.04 -17.36
CA GLU A 288 15.19 -28.58 -17.26
C GLU A 288 16.67 -28.18 -17.47
N ASN A 289 17.61 -29.05 -17.09
CA ASN A 289 19.05 -28.85 -17.23
C ASN A 289 19.67 -29.61 -18.43
N ILE A 290 18.88 -29.92 -19.47
CA ILE A 290 19.35 -30.72 -20.62
C ILE A 290 20.48 -30.05 -21.43
N GLY A 291 20.62 -28.73 -21.32
CA GLY A 291 21.56 -27.94 -22.12
C GLY A 291 20.97 -27.57 -23.49
N ASP A 292 21.86 -27.32 -24.45
CA ASP A 292 21.47 -26.93 -25.80
C ASP A 292 21.02 -28.14 -26.63
N ILE A 293 19.93 -27.97 -27.38
CA ILE A 293 19.43 -28.95 -28.36
C ILE A 293 19.58 -28.33 -29.75
N GLU A 294 20.19 -29.06 -30.67
CA GLU A 294 20.44 -28.56 -32.03
C GLU A 294 19.14 -28.13 -32.72
N ALA A 295 19.15 -26.93 -33.31
CA ALA A 295 18.02 -26.32 -34.01
C ALA A 295 16.74 -26.06 -33.18
N VAL A 296 16.76 -26.30 -31.86
CA VAL A 296 15.60 -26.11 -30.97
C VAL A 296 15.92 -25.09 -29.89
N THR A 297 15.10 -24.04 -29.79
CA THR A 297 15.17 -23.09 -28.68
C THR A 297 14.55 -23.70 -27.43
N VAL A 298 15.35 -23.94 -26.39
CA VAL A 298 14.87 -24.49 -25.11
C VAL A 298 14.59 -23.36 -24.12
N LEU A 299 13.35 -23.28 -23.63
CA LEU A 299 12.94 -22.34 -22.58
C LEU A 299 13.00 -23.04 -21.21
N THR A 300 13.87 -22.55 -20.32
CA THR A 300 14.14 -23.12 -18.99
C THR A 300 14.39 -22.01 -17.96
N SER A 301 14.69 -22.38 -16.71
CA SER A 301 15.07 -21.44 -15.63
C SER A 301 16.42 -21.76 -14.99
N VAL A 302 17.34 -22.37 -15.75
CA VAL A 302 18.63 -22.86 -15.23
C VAL A 302 19.57 -21.74 -14.78
N ASP A 303 19.47 -20.58 -15.42
CA ASP A 303 20.23 -19.38 -15.09
C ASP A 303 19.36 -18.12 -15.23
N LEU A 304 19.93 -16.94 -14.93
CA LEU A 304 19.22 -15.66 -15.03
C LEU A 304 18.77 -15.32 -16.45
N ARG A 305 19.58 -15.63 -17.46
CA ARG A 305 19.30 -15.30 -18.86
C ARG A 305 18.15 -16.15 -19.39
N ALA A 306 18.19 -17.46 -19.15
CA ALA A 306 17.11 -18.37 -19.47
C ALA A 306 15.82 -17.98 -18.72
N SER A 307 15.95 -17.68 -17.42
CA SER A 307 14.81 -17.25 -16.61
C SER A 307 14.16 -15.96 -17.12
N LEU A 308 14.93 -14.96 -17.54
CA LEU A 308 14.37 -13.71 -18.08
C LEU A 308 13.62 -13.94 -19.39
N LYS A 309 14.17 -14.74 -20.32
CA LYS A 309 13.44 -15.14 -21.54
C LYS A 309 12.11 -15.82 -21.20
N LEU A 310 12.12 -16.65 -20.16
CA LEU A 310 10.94 -17.37 -19.70
C LEU A 310 9.91 -16.45 -19.03
N VAL A 311 10.35 -15.41 -18.31
CA VAL A 311 9.45 -14.37 -17.78
C VAL A 311 8.71 -13.67 -18.94
N ASP A 312 9.43 -13.26 -19.98
CA ASP A 312 8.84 -12.58 -21.14
C ASP A 312 7.86 -13.49 -21.88
N HIS A 313 8.24 -14.76 -22.10
CA HIS A 313 7.38 -15.77 -22.69
C HIS A 313 6.05 -15.95 -21.94
N PHE A 314 6.10 -16.07 -20.61
CA PHE A 314 4.88 -16.22 -19.81
C PHE A 314 4.09 -14.92 -19.66
N PHE A 315 4.75 -13.76 -19.79
CA PHE A 315 4.06 -12.48 -19.80
C PHE A 315 3.18 -12.30 -21.04
N GLU A 316 3.74 -12.57 -22.22
CA GLU A 316 3.02 -12.46 -23.51
C GLU A 316 1.75 -13.32 -23.54
N GLN A 317 1.77 -14.45 -22.82
CA GLN A 317 0.64 -15.38 -22.73
C GLN A 317 -0.31 -15.11 -21.55
N GLU A 318 -0.13 -14.01 -20.81
CA GLU A 318 -0.86 -13.70 -19.58
C GLU A 318 -0.81 -14.85 -18.53
N GLN A 319 0.29 -15.60 -18.47
CA GLN A 319 0.51 -16.73 -17.57
C GLN A 319 1.14 -16.30 -16.23
N PHE A 320 0.47 -15.42 -15.49
CA PHE A 320 1.01 -14.79 -14.27
C PHE A 320 1.42 -15.78 -13.17
N LEU A 321 0.75 -16.94 -13.06
CA LEU A 321 1.13 -17.98 -12.10
C LEU A 321 2.46 -18.64 -12.46
N MET A 322 2.75 -18.80 -13.75
CA MET A 322 4.02 -19.33 -14.22
C MET A 322 5.13 -18.29 -14.04
N MET A 323 4.87 -17.03 -14.39
CA MET A 323 5.78 -15.91 -14.11
C MET A 323 6.19 -15.83 -12.64
N HIS A 324 5.21 -15.98 -11.72
CA HIS A 324 5.49 -16.04 -10.28
C HIS A 324 6.56 -17.09 -9.96
N ARG A 325 6.43 -18.31 -10.50
CA ARG A 325 7.39 -19.40 -10.25
C ARG A 325 8.77 -19.10 -10.85
N VAL A 326 8.83 -18.45 -12.00
CA VAL A 326 10.10 -18.02 -12.60
C VAL A 326 10.77 -16.96 -11.71
N PHE A 327 10.02 -15.99 -11.18
CA PHE A 327 10.57 -15.05 -10.20
C PHE A 327 11.08 -15.75 -8.94
N GLU A 328 10.43 -16.80 -8.45
CA GLU A 328 10.95 -17.57 -7.31
C GLU A 328 12.28 -18.27 -7.64
N LYS A 329 12.47 -18.74 -8.87
CA LYS A 329 13.76 -19.27 -9.35
C LYS A 329 14.82 -18.18 -9.44
N ILE A 330 14.51 -17.04 -10.06
CA ILE A 330 15.41 -15.88 -10.14
C ILE A 330 15.82 -15.42 -8.73
N HIS A 331 14.88 -15.35 -7.80
CA HIS A 331 15.16 -15.00 -6.41
C HIS A 331 16.15 -15.98 -5.77
N ARG A 332 15.97 -17.29 -5.96
CA ARG A 332 16.92 -18.30 -5.45
C ARG A 332 18.31 -18.12 -6.04
N LEU A 333 18.40 -17.96 -7.35
CA LEU A 333 19.67 -17.71 -8.05
C LEU A 333 20.40 -16.47 -7.50
N ILE A 334 19.68 -15.38 -7.23
CA ILE A 334 20.29 -14.18 -6.62
C ILE A 334 20.79 -14.47 -5.20
N VAL A 335 19.99 -15.16 -4.38
CA VAL A 335 20.33 -15.47 -2.98
C VAL A 335 21.50 -16.45 -2.86
N GLU A 336 21.66 -17.36 -3.83
CA GLU A 336 22.81 -18.27 -3.93
C GLU A 336 24.12 -17.54 -4.24
N GLY A 337 24.07 -16.25 -4.57
CA GLY A 337 25.24 -15.36 -4.59
C GLY A 337 25.95 -15.28 -5.93
N ILE A 338 25.21 -14.97 -7.00
CA ILE A 338 25.80 -14.73 -8.34
C ILE A 338 26.85 -13.62 -8.26
N ASN A 339 28.03 -13.86 -8.83
CA ASN A 339 29.11 -12.88 -8.91
C ASN A 339 28.68 -11.69 -9.77
N TYR A 340 28.63 -10.50 -9.15
CA TYR A 340 28.19 -9.26 -9.82
C TYR A 340 29.09 -8.88 -11.00
N ASN A 341 30.42 -8.98 -10.86
CA ASN A 341 31.36 -8.50 -11.86
C ASN A 341 31.28 -9.31 -13.16
N GLU A 342 31.01 -10.61 -13.05
CA GLU A 342 30.85 -11.50 -14.20
C GLU A 342 29.47 -11.35 -14.86
N ASN A 343 28.48 -10.85 -14.13
CA ASN A 343 27.06 -10.86 -14.53
C ASN A 343 26.41 -9.46 -14.54
N GLN A 344 27.21 -8.40 -14.59
CA GLN A 344 26.72 -7.03 -14.44
C GLN A 344 25.60 -6.68 -15.42
N GLU A 345 25.76 -7.03 -16.70
CA GLU A 345 24.77 -6.73 -17.74
C GLU A 345 23.44 -7.43 -17.47
N ILE A 346 23.47 -8.74 -17.20
CA ILE A 346 22.25 -9.53 -16.98
C ILE A 346 21.55 -9.16 -15.67
N LEU A 347 22.31 -8.80 -14.63
CA LEU A 347 21.79 -8.30 -13.37
C LEU A 347 21.10 -6.95 -13.55
N ASN A 348 21.67 -6.04 -14.35
CA ASN A 348 21.01 -4.79 -14.70
C ASN A 348 19.72 -5.02 -15.51
N THR A 349 19.71 -6.00 -16.41
CA THR A 349 18.50 -6.41 -17.13
C THR A 349 17.46 -6.99 -16.17
N CYS A 350 17.85 -7.82 -15.18
CA CYS A 350 16.96 -8.29 -14.12
C CYS A 350 16.32 -7.12 -13.37
N PHE A 351 17.11 -6.14 -12.94
CA PHE A 351 16.61 -4.95 -12.26
C PHE A 351 15.54 -4.22 -13.08
N LYS A 352 15.83 -3.91 -14.36
CA LYS A 352 14.90 -3.24 -15.27
C LYS A 352 13.61 -4.05 -15.45
N THR A 353 13.76 -5.37 -15.57
CA THR A 353 12.65 -6.30 -15.73
C THR A 353 11.73 -6.28 -14.51
N PHE A 354 12.29 -6.38 -13.29
CA PHE A 354 11.48 -6.32 -12.06
C PHE A 354 10.73 -5.00 -11.95
N VAL A 355 11.40 -3.87 -12.18
CA VAL A 355 10.79 -2.53 -12.13
C VAL A 355 9.66 -2.42 -13.15
N HIS A 356 9.92 -2.81 -14.41
CA HIS A 356 8.93 -2.81 -15.47
C HIS A 356 7.66 -3.60 -15.09
N TYR A 357 7.83 -4.80 -14.55
CA TYR A 357 6.68 -5.61 -14.13
C TYR A 357 5.91 -5.00 -12.97
N ILE A 358 6.60 -4.42 -11.98
CA ILE A 358 5.93 -3.79 -10.84
C ILE A 358 5.14 -2.55 -11.28
N ASP A 359 5.70 -1.75 -12.19
CA ASP A 359 5.05 -0.54 -12.70
C ASP A 359 3.79 -0.84 -13.51
N ASN A 360 3.81 -1.94 -14.26
CA ASN A 360 2.67 -2.34 -15.10
C ASN A 360 1.68 -3.24 -14.35
N ALA A 361 2.03 -3.79 -13.18
CA ALA A 361 1.16 -4.65 -12.39
C ALA A 361 -0.23 -4.06 -12.05
N PRO A 362 -0.41 -2.75 -11.78
CA PRO A 362 -1.75 -2.18 -11.55
C PRO A 362 -2.68 -2.27 -12.77
N GLN A 363 -2.12 -2.34 -13.99
CA GLN A 363 -2.87 -2.52 -15.23
C GLN A 363 -3.19 -4.01 -15.50
N ILE A 364 -2.54 -4.91 -14.78
CA ILE A 364 -2.59 -6.34 -15.02
C ILE A 364 -3.23 -6.97 -13.78
N ARG A 365 -4.53 -7.31 -13.88
CA ARG A 365 -5.34 -8.29 -13.09
C ARG A 365 -4.96 -8.61 -11.62
N ALA A 366 -5.94 -8.96 -10.79
CA ALA A 366 -5.69 -9.38 -9.39
C ALA A 366 -4.60 -10.47 -9.23
N ILE A 367 -4.51 -11.44 -10.14
CA ILE A 367 -3.47 -12.48 -10.15
C ILE A 367 -2.07 -11.88 -10.39
N ALA A 368 -1.93 -10.85 -11.21
CA ALA A 368 -0.64 -10.21 -11.46
C ALA A 368 -0.12 -9.40 -10.26
N ARG A 369 -0.97 -9.12 -9.25
CA ARG A 369 -0.49 -8.62 -7.96
C ARG A 369 0.39 -9.64 -7.25
N THR A 370 0.05 -10.93 -7.33
CA THR A 370 0.89 -11.98 -6.72
C THR A 370 2.23 -12.13 -7.44
N SER A 371 2.26 -12.02 -8.76
CA SER A 371 3.53 -11.99 -9.50
C SER A 371 4.33 -10.71 -9.24
N ALA A 372 3.67 -9.55 -9.08
CA ALA A 372 4.33 -8.30 -8.71
C ALA A 372 4.96 -8.37 -7.32
N ILE A 373 4.33 -9.05 -6.36
CA ILE A 373 4.95 -9.33 -5.05
C ILE A 373 6.25 -10.10 -5.23
N CYS A 374 6.30 -11.08 -6.13
CA CYS A 374 7.53 -11.84 -6.36
C CYS A 374 8.58 -11.08 -7.17
N ALA A 375 8.19 -10.21 -8.09
CA ALA A 375 9.12 -9.25 -8.70
C ALA A 375 9.70 -8.29 -7.64
N ILE A 376 8.89 -7.83 -6.67
CA ILE A 376 9.36 -7.04 -5.51
C ILE A 376 10.33 -7.86 -4.67
N ARG A 377 10.07 -9.15 -4.43
CA ARG A 377 11.01 -10.07 -3.75
C ARG A 377 12.33 -10.21 -4.50
N CYS A 378 12.32 -10.29 -5.82
CA CYS A 378 13.56 -10.33 -6.60
C CYS A 378 14.32 -9.00 -6.50
N LEU A 379 13.60 -7.87 -6.60
CA LEU A 379 14.18 -6.53 -6.44
C LEU A 379 14.81 -6.34 -5.06
N LEU A 380 14.13 -6.83 -4.03
CA LEU A 380 14.65 -6.98 -2.67
C LEU A 380 15.96 -7.77 -2.68
N ALA A 381 15.93 -9.05 -3.06
CA ALA A 381 17.13 -9.90 -3.10
C ALA A 381 18.30 -9.19 -3.81
N TYR A 382 18.03 -8.60 -4.97
CA TYR A 382 18.99 -7.81 -5.72
C TYR A 382 19.60 -6.69 -4.89
N CYS A 383 18.78 -5.89 -4.20
CA CYS A 383 19.27 -4.79 -3.37
C CYS A 383 20.18 -5.26 -2.25
N SER A 384 19.86 -6.33 -1.53
CA SER A 384 20.68 -6.73 -0.38
C SER A 384 22.02 -7.32 -0.79
N PHE A 385 22.07 -8.09 -1.87
CA PHE A 385 23.32 -8.70 -2.32
C PHE A 385 24.19 -7.74 -3.13
N TYR A 386 23.59 -6.79 -3.87
CA TYR A 386 24.30 -5.93 -4.81
C TYR A 386 24.28 -4.45 -4.45
N ASN A 387 23.87 -4.08 -3.23
CA ASN A 387 23.74 -2.69 -2.76
C ASN A 387 24.92 -1.79 -3.17
N ARG A 388 26.15 -2.27 -2.96
CA ARG A 388 27.39 -1.51 -3.24
C ARG A 388 27.58 -1.14 -4.72
N HIS A 389 26.97 -1.91 -5.62
CA HIS A 389 27.08 -1.71 -7.06
C HIS A 389 25.92 -0.92 -7.66
N MET A 390 24.94 -0.54 -6.85
CA MET A 390 23.74 0.16 -7.31
C MET A 390 24.00 1.64 -7.54
N THR A 391 23.51 2.16 -8.66
CA THR A 391 23.57 3.60 -8.96
C THR A 391 22.56 4.39 -8.11
N LYS A 392 22.76 5.70 -7.99
CA LYS A 392 21.83 6.59 -7.28
C LYS A 392 20.43 6.54 -7.90
N GLU A 393 20.34 6.45 -9.23
CA GLU A 393 19.08 6.34 -9.98
C GLU A 393 18.35 5.04 -9.66
N GLN A 394 19.06 3.90 -9.64
CA GLN A 394 18.46 2.61 -9.30
C GLN A 394 17.89 2.63 -7.88
N ARG A 395 18.66 3.12 -6.91
CA ARG A 395 18.20 3.21 -5.51
C ARG A 395 16.99 4.15 -5.36
N SER A 396 17.00 5.28 -6.06
CA SER A 396 15.86 6.22 -6.11
C SER A 396 14.63 5.57 -6.74
N ARG A 397 14.82 4.78 -7.80
CA ARG A 397 13.72 4.08 -8.48
C ARG A 397 13.08 3.04 -7.57
N ILE A 398 13.87 2.25 -6.84
CA ILE A 398 13.34 1.29 -5.86
C ILE A 398 12.55 2.00 -4.78
N ALA A 399 13.08 3.08 -4.22
CA ALA A 399 12.36 3.86 -3.22
C ALA A 399 11.00 4.31 -3.74
N GLN A 400 10.93 4.80 -4.98
CA GLN A 400 9.68 5.20 -5.61
C GLN A 400 8.71 4.02 -5.80
N VAL A 401 9.19 2.91 -6.37
CA VAL A 401 8.40 1.68 -6.55
C VAL A 401 7.78 1.21 -5.25
N LEU A 402 8.46 1.38 -4.12
CA LEU A 402 7.95 0.98 -2.81
C LEU A 402 6.91 1.93 -2.24
N LEU A 403 7.14 3.24 -2.41
CA LEU A 403 6.14 4.25 -2.03
C LEU A 403 4.83 4.04 -2.79
N ASP A 404 4.94 3.69 -4.07
CA ASP A 404 3.80 3.53 -4.97
C ASP A 404 3.14 2.14 -4.86
N SER A 405 3.92 1.09 -4.61
CA SER A 405 3.38 -0.28 -4.52
C SER A 405 2.55 -0.47 -3.25
N ARG A 406 1.37 -1.08 -3.39
CA ARG A 406 0.57 -1.62 -2.28
C ARG A 406 0.99 -3.07 -2.05
N THR A 407 2.09 -3.29 -1.33
CA THR A 407 2.41 -4.65 -0.86
C THR A 407 1.55 -4.96 0.37
N GLU A 408 1.11 -6.20 0.54
CA GLU A 408 0.25 -6.58 1.69
C GLU A 408 1.05 -6.80 2.98
N ARG A 409 2.39 -6.72 2.94
CA ARG A 409 3.24 -7.15 4.05
C ARG A 409 4.32 -6.14 4.41
N VAL A 410 4.40 -5.81 5.70
CA VAL A 410 5.24 -4.74 6.26
C VAL A 410 6.73 -5.11 6.20
N TRP A 411 7.06 -6.40 6.30
CA TRP A 411 8.45 -6.87 6.28
C TRP A 411 9.21 -6.50 5.02
N TYR A 412 8.54 -6.36 3.87
CA TYR A 412 9.19 -5.95 2.62
C TYR A 412 9.78 -4.54 2.75
N TYR A 413 9.05 -3.62 3.37
CA TYR A 413 9.55 -2.27 3.63
C TYR A 413 10.70 -2.29 4.62
N TRP A 414 10.58 -3.03 5.72
CA TRP A 414 11.66 -3.10 6.70
C TRP A 414 12.97 -3.60 6.13
N TRP A 415 12.90 -4.68 5.36
CA TRP A 415 14.09 -5.29 4.78
C TRP A 415 14.72 -4.35 3.75
N LEU A 416 13.93 -3.56 3.02
CA LEU A 416 14.44 -2.55 2.08
C LEU A 416 15.10 -1.36 2.75
N PHE A 417 14.50 -0.86 3.83
CA PHE A 417 15.08 0.27 4.53
C PHE A 417 16.41 -0.07 5.20
N ASN A 418 16.46 -1.25 5.82
CA ASN A 418 17.56 -1.66 6.67
C ASN A 418 18.63 -2.46 5.93
N CYS A 419 18.27 -3.47 5.12
CA CYS A 419 19.25 -4.34 4.47
C CYS A 419 19.84 -3.73 3.20
N ALA A 420 19.06 -2.95 2.46
CA ALA A 420 19.53 -2.30 1.23
C ALA A 420 20.11 -0.89 1.48
N GLU A 421 20.23 -0.47 2.75
CA GLU A 421 20.68 0.86 3.14
C GLU A 421 20.01 1.99 2.35
N LEU A 422 18.76 1.82 1.89
CA LEU A 422 18.09 2.82 1.04
C LEU A 422 17.93 4.16 1.75
N HIS A 423 17.99 4.15 3.07
CA HIS A 423 18.06 5.34 3.91
C HIS A 423 19.27 6.23 3.58
N THR A 424 20.35 5.69 3.04
CA THR A 424 21.55 6.44 2.61
C THR A 424 21.35 7.21 1.30
N VAL A 425 20.26 6.95 0.57
CA VAL A 425 19.97 7.62 -0.71
C VAL A 425 19.67 9.10 -0.47
N PRO A 426 20.48 10.02 -1.04
CA PRO A 426 20.17 11.44 -0.99
C PRO A 426 18.83 11.69 -1.69
N GLU A 427 17.99 12.56 -1.12
CA GLU A 427 16.65 12.92 -1.64
C GLU A 427 15.57 11.83 -1.49
N LEU A 428 15.82 10.75 -0.73
CA LEU A 428 14.74 9.84 -0.34
C LEU A 428 13.61 10.65 0.34
N ASN A 429 12.36 10.46 -0.10
CA ASN A 429 11.20 11.05 0.56
C ASN A 429 10.97 10.34 1.91
N VAL A 430 11.79 10.67 2.91
CA VAL A 430 11.77 10.08 4.26
C VAL A 430 10.38 10.22 4.87
N VAL A 431 9.70 11.35 4.63
CA VAL A 431 8.34 11.62 5.13
C VAL A 431 7.33 10.65 4.51
N GLY A 432 7.32 10.53 3.19
CA GLY A 432 6.43 9.59 2.48
C GLY A 432 6.70 8.14 2.88
N TYR A 433 7.97 7.77 3.04
CA TYR A 433 8.36 6.43 3.45
C TYR A 433 7.90 6.13 4.88
N PHE A 434 8.09 7.09 5.79
CA PHE A 434 7.62 6.99 7.16
C PHE A 434 6.10 6.87 7.24
N GLN A 435 5.37 7.71 6.47
CA GLN A 435 3.92 7.63 6.38
C GLN A 435 3.47 6.24 5.91
N ARG A 436 4.18 5.66 4.93
CA ARG A 436 3.86 4.32 4.41
C ARG A 436 4.05 3.24 5.47
N VAL A 437 5.14 3.29 6.23
CA VAL A 437 5.38 2.38 7.36
C VAL A 437 4.29 2.52 8.42
N VAL A 438 3.90 3.74 8.77
CA VAL A 438 2.81 4.02 9.72
C VAL A 438 1.47 3.47 9.25
N SER A 439 1.13 3.67 7.98
CA SER A 439 -0.13 3.17 7.39
C SER A 439 -0.15 1.64 7.41
N HIS A 440 0.98 1.00 7.11
CA HIS A 440 1.13 -0.45 7.14
C HIS A 440 1.02 -1.07 8.54
N ILE A 441 1.66 -0.45 9.54
CA ILE A 441 1.48 -0.87 10.94
C ILE A 441 0.00 -0.75 11.32
N SER A 442 -0.66 0.32 10.87
CA SER A 442 -2.09 0.56 11.12
C SER A 442 -2.97 -0.51 10.46
N ASP A 443 -2.72 -0.85 9.20
CA ASP A 443 -3.43 -1.89 8.46
C ASP A 443 -3.24 -3.29 9.07
N ALA A 444 -2.02 -3.62 9.54
CA ALA A 444 -1.69 -4.90 10.15
C ALA A 444 -2.45 -5.20 11.46
N LEU A 445 -3.04 -4.16 12.09
CA LEU A 445 -3.85 -4.26 13.32
C LEU A 445 -5.32 -4.55 13.05
N GLY A 446 -5.79 -4.28 11.82
CA GLY A 446 -7.19 -4.45 11.42
C GLY A 446 -8.21 -3.64 12.25
N THR A 447 -9.49 -3.81 11.94
CA THR A 447 -10.63 -3.21 12.67
C THR A 447 -10.92 -3.85 14.03
N HIS A 448 -10.18 -4.90 14.43
CA HIS A 448 -10.50 -5.78 15.56
C HIS A 448 -9.38 -5.95 16.59
N SER A 449 -8.40 -5.04 16.68
CA SER A 449 -7.40 -4.98 17.79
C SER A 449 -6.61 -6.27 18.02
N THR A 450 -6.44 -7.11 16.99
CA THR A 450 -5.61 -8.32 17.06
C THR A 450 -4.56 -8.28 15.96
N ILE A 451 -3.30 -8.14 16.36
CA ILE A 451 -2.15 -8.21 15.45
C ILE A 451 -2.20 -9.55 14.68
N ARG A 452 -2.40 -9.47 13.36
CA ARG A 452 -2.48 -10.63 12.47
C ARG A 452 -1.12 -11.32 12.29
N ASP A 453 -0.05 -10.52 12.19
CA ASP A 453 1.32 -10.99 12.07
C ASP A 453 2.25 -10.19 12.99
N PHE A 454 2.59 -10.80 14.13
CA PHE A 454 3.42 -10.15 15.16
C PHE A 454 4.82 -9.84 14.66
N LYS A 455 5.37 -10.70 13.79
CA LYS A 455 6.71 -10.52 13.24
C LYS A 455 6.74 -9.32 12.30
N ASP A 456 5.73 -9.17 11.45
CA ASP A 456 5.61 -8.00 10.55
C ASP A 456 5.50 -6.68 11.29
N VAL A 457 4.72 -6.63 12.38
CA VAL A 457 4.59 -5.41 13.19
C VAL A 457 5.90 -5.06 13.90
N VAL A 458 6.62 -6.05 14.46
CA VAL A 458 7.94 -5.81 15.08
C VAL A 458 8.92 -5.20 14.08
N HIS A 459 8.98 -5.71 12.85
CA HIS A 459 9.80 -5.11 11.80
C HIS A 459 9.32 -3.70 11.47
N GLY A 460 8.03 -3.46 11.26
CA GLY A 460 7.50 -2.10 11.04
C GLY A 460 7.94 -1.10 12.13
N LEU A 461 7.91 -1.54 13.39
CA LEU A 461 8.38 -0.76 14.54
C LEU A 461 9.90 -0.50 14.51
N GLU A 462 10.71 -1.49 14.17
CA GLU A 462 12.16 -1.28 14.01
C GLU A 462 12.46 -0.24 12.92
N THR A 463 11.73 -0.29 11.79
CA THR A 463 11.84 0.73 10.72
C THR A 463 11.40 2.10 11.21
N PHE A 464 10.28 2.18 11.93
CA PHE A 464 9.81 3.42 12.55
C PHE A 464 10.90 4.03 13.43
N ASN A 465 11.51 3.23 14.31
CA ASN A 465 12.54 3.69 15.23
C ASN A 465 13.80 4.18 14.49
N ALA A 466 14.21 3.49 13.42
CA ALA A 466 15.37 3.87 12.61
C ALA A 466 15.15 5.17 11.81
N LEU A 467 13.93 5.40 11.33
CA LEU A 467 13.59 6.60 10.56
C LEU A 467 13.35 7.83 11.43
N TYR A 468 12.81 7.65 12.64
CA TYR A 468 12.33 8.76 13.48
C TYR A 468 13.35 9.88 13.71
N PRO A 469 14.65 9.61 13.99
CA PRO A 469 15.67 10.65 14.17
C PRO A 469 15.87 11.55 12.95
N ARG A 470 15.45 11.11 11.76
CA ARG A 470 15.62 11.82 10.49
C ARG A 470 14.43 12.71 10.13
N LEU A 471 13.37 12.69 10.95
CA LEU A 471 12.23 13.58 10.78
C LEU A 471 12.43 14.85 11.60
N ASP A 472 12.50 15.99 10.91
CA ASP A 472 12.37 17.30 11.54
C ASP A 472 10.93 17.56 12.02
N GLU A 473 10.71 18.67 12.73
CA GLU A 473 9.40 18.99 13.29
C GLU A 473 8.32 19.19 12.21
N ALA A 474 8.68 19.81 11.07
CA ALA A 474 7.75 20.05 9.98
C ALA A 474 7.33 18.75 9.29
N ALA A 475 8.27 17.81 9.13
CA ALA A 475 8.05 16.47 8.62
C ALA A 475 7.13 15.66 9.53
N ARG A 476 7.35 15.68 10.85
CA ARG A 476 6.50 14.97 11.82
C ARG A 476 5.04 15.42 11.75
N ARG A 477 4.80 16.72 11.55
CA ARG A 477 3.44 17.28 11.41
C ARG A 477 2.70 16.81 10.14
N LYS A 478 3.43 16.32 9.13
CA LYS A 478 2.84 15.76 7.91
C LYS A 478 2.44 14.29 8.06
N ILE A 479 2.92 13.59 9.10
CA ILE A 479 2.59 12.20 9.34
C ILE A 479 1.21 12.10 10.00
N THR A 480 0.34 11.30 9.40
CA THR A 480 -1.02 10.98 9.86
C THR A 480 -1.08 9.58 10.48
N GLU A 481 -2.20 9.20 11.10
CA GLU A 481 -2.45 7.86 11.68
C GLU A 481 -1.54 7.42 12.86
N ILE A 482 -0.73 8.33 13.41
CA ILE A 482 0.10 8.06 14.60
C ILE A 482 -0.72 7.59 15.82
N SER A 483 -1.99 8.02 15.94
CA SER A 483 -2.91 7.53 16.98
C SER A 483 -3.23 6.04 16.85
N ILE A 484 -3.25 5.51 15.62
CA ILE A 484 -3.47 4.08 15.38
C ILE A 484 -2.22 3.29 15.76
N VAL A 485 -1.03 3.80 15.42
CA VAL A 485 0.26 3.22 15.86
C VAL A 485 0.35 3.18 17.39
N LEU A 486 -0.13 4.20 18.10
CA LEU A 486 -0.19 4.17 19.57
C LEU A 486 -1.08 3.04 20.10
N SER A 487 -2.21 2.79 19.45
CA SER A 487 -3.09 1.68 19.80
C SER A 487 -2.39 0.32 19.54
N ALA A 488 -1.64 0.24 18.43
CA ALA A 488 -0.78 -0.91 18.11
C ALA A 488 0.22 -1.25 19.24
N LEU A 489 0.92 -0.23 19.72
CA LEU A 489 1.95 -0.38 20.74
C LEU A 489 1.33 -0.89 22.04
N GLN A 490 0.11 -0.46 22.37
CA GLN A 490 -0.64 -0.95 23.54
C GLN A 490 -1.00 -2.43 23.41
N ASP A 491 -1.58 -2.85 22.27
CA ASP A 491 -1.92 -4.26 22.03
C ASP A 491 -0.65 -5.13 22.10
N MET A 492 0.47 -4.62 21.57
CA MET A 492 1.76 -5.28 21.68
C MET A 492 2.27 -5.36 23.12
N PHE A 493 2.15 -4.29 23.90
CA PHE A 493 2.51 -4.33 25.31
C PHE A 493 1.71 -5.39 26.07
N ASP A 494 0.40 -5.48 25.82
CA ASP A 494 -0.46 -6.47 26.46
C ASP A 494 -0.05 -7.91 26.08
N LYS A 495 0.21 -8.16 24.79
CA LYS A 495 0.74 -9.45 24.33
C LYS A 495 2.11 -9.74 24.96
N CYS A 496 3.06 -8.82 24.90
CA CYS A 496 4.40 -9.00 25.46
C CYS A 496 4.37 -9.28 26.97
N SER A 497 3.49 -8.60 27.69
CA SER A 497 3.31 -8.80 29.14
C SER A 497 2.72 -10.16 29.48
N SER A 498 1.91 -10.75 28.59
CA SER A 498 1.43 -12.12 28.74
C SER A 498 2.53 -13.16 28.53
N PHE A 499 3.40 -12.97 27.54
CA PHE A 499 4.54 -13.86 27.26
C PHE A 499 5.61 -13.82 28.34
N LEU A 500 5.93 -12.63 28.86
CA LEU A 500 6.90 -12.46 29.95
C LEU A 500 6.49 -13.23 31.22
N ARG A 501 5.17 -13.38 31.48
CA ARG A 501 4.67 -14.20 32.59
C ARG A 501 4.86 -15.70 32.37
N ASN A 502 4.82 -16.15 31.12
CA ASN A 502 4.94 -17.56 30.76
C ASN A 502 6.41 -18.01 30.58
N GLN A 503 7.39 -17.13 30.78
CA GLN A 503 8.84 -17.39 30.64
C GLN A 503 9.28 -17.97 29.27
N ILE A 504 8.52 -17.73 28.21
CA ILE A 504 8.87 -18.17 26.86
C ILE A 504 9.75 -17.09 26.21
N ASP A 505 11.00 -17.45 25.85
CA ASP A 505 12.01 -16.61 25.17
C ASP A 505 12.16 -15.17 25.73
N LEU A 506 12.63 -15.08 26.98
CA LEU A 506 12.77 -13.82 27.72
C LEU A 506 13.66 -12.79 27.00
N GLN A 507 14.66 -13.22 26.24
CA GLN A 507 15.61 -12.31 25.59
C GLN A 507 14.98 -11.63 24.38
N GLN A 508 14.29 -12.38 23.51
CA GLN A 508 13.58 -11.80 22.38
C GLN A 508 12.45 -10.88 22.86
N MET A 509 11.70 -11.31 23.88
CA MET A 509 10.61 -10.52 24.45
C MET A 509 11.08 -9.20 25.07
N TYR A 510 12.21 -9.21 25.77
CA TYR A 510 12.80 -7.99 26.33
C TYR A 510 13.25 -7.02 25.24
N ARG A 511 13.87 -7.53 24.17
CA ARG A 511 14.27 -6.69 23.02
C ARG A 511 13.05 -6.00 22.39
N ILE A 512 11.96 -6.74 22.18
CA ILE A 512 10.72 -6.19 21.62
C ILE A 512 10.11 -5.16 22.58
N PHE A 513 10.05 -5.47 23.88
CA PHE A 513 9.52 -4.56 24.89
C PHE A 513 10.29 -3.22 24.93
N LYS A 514 11.62 -3.29 24.88
CA LYS A 514 12.50 -2.11 24.82
C LYS A 514 12.26 -1.28 23.56
N LEU A 515 12.07 -1.93 22.41
CA LEU A 515 11.74 -1.27 21.15
C LEU A 515 10.41 -0.53 21.24
N ILE A 516 9.35 -1.19 21.73
CA ILE A 516 8.02 -0.58 21.93
C ILE A 516 8.15 0.65 22.83
N CYS A 517 8.86 0.55 23.97
CA CYS A 517 9.05 1.68 24.87
C CYS A 517 9.77 2.86 24.21
N THR A 518 10.79 2.57 23.39
CA THR A 518 11.56 3.60 22.69
C THR A 518 10.68 4.34 21.68
N ILE A 519 9.90 3.60 20.91
CA ILE A 519 8.97 4.17 19.92
C ILE A 519 7.88 4.98 20.61
N PHE A 520 7.33 4.46 21.70
CA PHE A 520 6.33 5.17 22.49
C PHE A 520 6.88 6.51 23.00
N ARG A 521 8.13 6.50 23.51
CA ARG A 521 8.81 7.72 23.94
C ARG A 521 8.98 8.71 22.78
N ASN A 522 9.42 8.22 21.63
CA ASN A 522 9.57 9.01 20.42
C ASN A 522 8.23 9.65 20.03
N ILE A 523 7.13 8.88 20.02
CA ILE A 523 5.80 9.40 19.70
C ILE A 523 5.38 10.53 20.66
N LEU A 524 5.47 10.31 21.97
CA LEU A 524 5.09 11.31 22.97
C LEU A 524 5.99 12.56 22.98
N SER A 525 7.24 12.42 22.52
CA SER A 525 8.17 13.54 22.39
C SER A 525 7.90 14.37 21.13
N GLY A 526 7.56 13.70 20.02
CA GLY A 526 7.50 14.29 18.69
C GLY A 526 6.12 14.73 18.21
N TRP A 527 5.04 14.18 18.78
CA TRP A 527 3.66 14.51 18.40
C TRP A 527 2.87 15.07 19.57
N ASN A 528 2.08 16.10 19.27
CA ASN A 528 1.21 16.76 20.24
C ASN A 528 -0.16 16.07 20.24
N LEU A 529 -0.30 15.01 21.04
CA LEU A 529 -1.54 14.23 21.14
C LEU A 529 -2.63 15.00 21.89
N ASP A 530 -3.90 14.63 21.74
CA ASP A 530 -4.97 15.16 22.58
C ASP A 530 -4.73 14.82 24.07
N PRO A 531 -4.98 15.72 25.04
CA PRO A 531 -5.10 15.37 26.46
C PRO A 531 -5.79 14.03 26.75
N GLU A 532 -6.91 13.72 26.10
CA GLU A 532 -7.65 12.47 26.31
C GLU A 532 -6.83 11.24 25.90
N ALA A 533 -6.07 11.37 24.80
CA ALA A 533 -5.15 10.32 24.37
C ALA A 533 -4.03 10.08 25.39
N TYR A 534 -3.45 11.14 25.98
CA TYR A 534 -2.45 10.96 27.04
C TYR A 534 -3.02 10.27 28.29
N GLU A 535 -4.24 10.62 28.71
CA GLU A 535 -4.91 9.97 29.85
C GLU A 535 -5.19 8.49 29.59
N PHE A 536 -5.69 8.16 28.39
CA PHE A 536 -5.89 6.78 27.98
C PHE A 536 -4.57 5.99 28.00
N GLN A 537 -3.50 6.56 27.43
CA GLN A 537 -2.18 5.94 27.43
C GLN A 537 -1.62 5.73 28.86
N TYR A 538 -1.84 6.70 29.76
CA TYR A 538 -1.44 6.59 31.16
C TYR A 538 -2.13 5.41 31.86
N ILE A 539 -3.44 5.29 31.72
CA ILE A 539 -4.22 4.21 32.32
C ILE A 539 -3.78 2.85 31.77
N SER A 540 -3.56 2.74 30.46
CA SER A 540 -3.10 1.49 29.84
C SER A 540 -1.71 1.08 30.37
N LEU A 541 -0.75 2.01 30.47
CA LEU A 541 0.58 1.70 31.00
C LEU A 541 0.55 1.28 32.48
N LEU A 542 -0.34 1.85 33.30
CA LEU A 542 -0.52 1.40 34.69
C LEU A 542 -1.02 -0.05 34.76
N LYS A 543 -1.97 -0.44 33.91
CA LYS A 543 -2.43 -1.84 33.82
C LYS A 543 -1.29 -2.78 33.41
N ILE A 544 -0.46 -2.37 32.45
CA ILE A 544 0.72 -3.13 32.03
C ILE A 544 1.73 -3.25 33.18
N PHE A 545 1.98 -2.14 33.89
CA PHE A 545 2.87 -2.09 35.05
C PHE A 545 2.44 -3.07 36.16
N GLU A 546 1.15 -3.08 36.52
CA GLU A 546 0.58 -4.04 37.47
C GLU A 546 0.75 -5.50 37.01
N ARG A 547 0.65 -5.75 35.70
CA ARG A 547 0.71 -7.09 35.09
C ARG A 547 2.13 -7.66 34.98
N VAL A 548 3.14 -6.83 34.73
CA VAL A 548 4.52 -7.26 34.50
C VAL A 548 5.26 -7.55 35.82
N GLY A 549 4.80 -6.97 36.94
CA GLY A 549 5.42 -7.17 38.27
C GLY A 549 6.84 -6.61 38.38
N ASN A 550 7.60 -7.03 39.39
CA ASN A 550 8.97 -6.56 39.69
C ASN A 550 10.05 -7.09 38.72
N HIS A 551 9.76 -7.14 37.41
CA HIS A 551 10.75 -7.55 36.43
C HIS A 551 11.83 -6.47 36.28
N GLY A 552 13.00 -6.71 36.87
CA GLY A 552 14.05 -5.69 37.09
C GLY A 552 14.52 -4.94 35.84
N ALA A 553 14.50 -5.58 34.66
CA ALA A 553 14.91 -4.93 33.41
C ALA A 553 13.80 -4.08 32.75
N VAL A 554 12.52 -4.39 33.01
CA VAL A 554 11.37 -3.78 32.32
C VAL A 554 10.81 -2.59 33.11
N MET A 555 10.84 -2.69 34.44
CA MET A 555 10.31 -1.69 35.35
C MET A 555 10.86 -0.27 35.12
N PRO A 556 12.18 -0.05 34.95
CA PRO A 556 12.71 1.29 34.71
C PRO A 556 12.19 1.93 33.41
N LEU A 557 11.95 1.11 32.37
CA LEU A 557 11.47 1.59 31.08
C LEU A 557 10.01 2.05 31.17
N LEU A 558 9.16 1.28 31.86
CA LEU A 558 7.75 1.61 32.08
C LEU A 558 7.58 2.85 32.97
N LEU A 559 8.31 2.92 34.07
CA LEU A 559 8.26 4.07 34.99
C LEU A 559 8.62 5.37 34.26
N GLY A 560 9.68 5.35 33.45
CA GLY A 560 10.07 6.53 32.67
C GLY A 560 9.02 6.96 31.63
N LEU A 561 8.25 6.03 31.07
CA LEU A 561 7.13 6.38 30.19
C LEU A 561 5.94 6.96 30.95
N ILE A 562 5.56 6.32 32.06
CA ILE A 562 4.48 6.78 32.96
C ILE A 562 4.77 8.20 33.42
N GLU A 563 5.97 8.47 33.93
CA GLU A 563 6.38 9.79 34.39
C GLU A 563 6.33 10.82 33.27
N MET A 564 6.79 10.46 32.06
CA MET A 564 6.75 11.36 30.92
C MET A 564 5.30 11.71 30.51
N ILE A 565 4.38 10.74 30.51
CA ILE A 565 2.97 11.00 30.24
C ILE A 565 2.34 11.84 31.35
N GLN A 566 2.61 11.53 32.62
CA GLN A 566 2.15 12.32 33.76
C GLN A 566 2.58 13.78 33.63
N ASN A 567 3.85 14.03 33.29
CA ASN A 567 4.37 15.37 33.07
C ASN A 567 3.66 16.08 31.91
N ARG A 568 3.33 15.38 30.82
CA ARG A 568 2.56 15.94 29.69
C ARG A 568 1.11 16.26 30.08
N ILE A 569 0.44 15.37 30.81
CA ILE A 569 -0.93 15.59 31.33
C ILE A 569 -0.93 16.78 32.28
N TYR A 570 0.01 16.80 33.24
CA TYR A 570 0.14 17.85 34.23
C TYR A 570 0.43 19.20 33.56
N TYR A 571 1.36 19.26 32.60
CA TYR A 571 1.64 20.49 31.84
C TYR A 571 0.42 21.01 31.06
N LYS A 572 -0.36 20.13 30.42
CA LYS A 572 -1.57 20.53 29.68
C LYS A 572 -2.73 20.92 30.60
N LYS A 573 -2.93 20.20 31.71
CA LYS A 573 -3.93 20.52 32.74
C LYS A 573 -3.57 21.82 33.44
N LEU A 574 -2.32 22.04 33.83
CA LEU A 574 -1.82 23.30 34.35
C LEU A 574 -1.97 24.43 33.33
N ARG A 575 -1.75 24.21 32.03
CA ARG A 575 -1.94 25.27 31.04
C ARG A 575 -3.41 25.69 30.93
N LYS A 576 -4.36 24.76 31.04
CA LYS A 576 -5.81 25.08 31.13
C LYS A 576 -6.16 25.71 32.48
N LEU A 577 -5.75 25.11 33.59
CA LEU A 577 -6.05 25.56 34.96
C LEU A 577 -5.36 26.88 35.33
N ALA A 578 -4.13 27.12 34.89
CA ALA A 578 -3.42 28.37 35.15
C ALA A 578 -4.10 29.52 34.41
N ILE A 579 -4.53 29.34 33.15
CA ILE A 579 -5.26 30.39 32.43
C ILE A 579 -6.60 30.69 33.14
N TYR A 580 -7.38 29.66 33.50
CA TYR A 580 -8.69 29.87 34.14
C TYR A 580 -8.60 30.33 35.60
N SER A 581 -7.70 29.76 36.41
CA SER A 581 -7.50 30.09 37.83
C SER A 581 -6.87 31.46 38.02
N ASN A 582 -5.90 31.84 37.18
CA ASN A 582 -5.25 33.15 37.28
C ASN A 582 -6.18 34.27 36.83
N VAL A 583 -6.96 34.06 35.76
CA VAL A 583 -8.02 35.00 35.36
C VAL A 583 -9.11 35.09 36.44
N ALA A 584 -9.55 33.96 37.01
CA ALA A 584 -10.55 33.97 38.07
C ALA A 584 -10.06 34.61 39.38
N ARG A 585 -8.76 34.47 39.72
CA ARG A 585 -8.14 35.10 40.89
C ARG A 585 -7.95 36.61 40.70
N LEU A 586 -7.48 37.05 39.53
CA LEU A 586 -7.35 38.47 39.18
C LEU A 586 -8.70 39.20 39.28
N LEU A 587 -9.79 38.49 38.97
CA LEU A 587 -11.15 39.02 38.93
C LEU A 587 -11.98 38.67 40.18
N SER A 588 -11.38 38.02 41.18
CA SER A 588 -12.02 37.74 42.47
C SER A 588 -12.10 39.02 43.31
N PRO A 589 -13.11 39.19 44.19
CA PRO A 589 -13.23 40.41 44.98
C PRO A 589 -12.00 40.59 45.86
N THR A 590 -11.47 39.51 46.43
CA THR A 590 -10.22 39.46 47.21
C THR A 590 -8.94 39.78 46.41
N GLY A 591 -8.94 39.65 45.08
CA GLY A 591 -7.83 40.07 44.22
C GLY A 591 -7.90 41.55 43.81
N MET A 592 -9.10 42.14 43.86
CA MET A 592 -9.35 43.56 43.57
C MET A 592 -9.45 44.45 44.80
N PHE A 593 -9.76 43.90 45.98
CA PHE A 593 -9.68 44.63 47.24
C PHE A 593 -8.22 44.83 47.58
N VAL A 594 -7.69 45.98 47.20
CA VAL A 594 -6.44 46.54 47.72
C VAL A 594 -6.64 46.73 49.23
N THR A 595 -6.40 45.69 50.01
CA THR A 595 -5.92 45.89 51.38
C THR A 595 -4.48 46.35 51.24
N ASN A 596 -4.04 47.35 52.01
CA ASN A 596 -2.67 47.92 52.06
C ASN A 596 -1.53 46.91 52.37
N ASP A 597 -1.76 45.61 52.20
CA ASP A 597 -0.77 44.56 52.38
C ASP A 597 0.05 44.35 51.09
N ARG A 598 1.37 44.51 51.19
CA ARG A 598 2.37 44.28 50.13
C ARG A 598 2.21 42.92 49.44
N ARG A 599 1.59 41.93 50.10
CA ARG A 599 1.32 40.60 49.52
C ARG A 599 0.27 40.61 48.41
N GLY A 600 -0.72 41.49 48.45
CA GLY A 600 -1.78 41.57 47.44
C GLY A 600 -1.29 42.12 46.10
N ILE A 601 -0.47 43.16 46.14
CA ILE A 601 0.14 43.79 44.95
C ILE A 601 1.10 42.79 44.26
N GLY A 602 1.90 42.05 45.03
CA GLY A 602 2.78 41.01 44.48
C GLY A 602 2.02 39.91 43.73
N LEU A 603 0.81 39.56 44.18
CA LEU A 603 0.00 38.52 43.53
C LEU A 603 -0.60 39.00 42.21
N ALA A 604 -1.10 40.24 42.15
CA ALA A 604 -1.64 40.82 40.93
C ALA A 604 -0.54 41.01 39.86
N THR A 605 0.62 41.55 40.26
CA THR A 605 1.78 41.71 39.37
C THR A 605 2.29 40.38 38.85
N TYR A 606 2.45 39.37 39.72
CA TYR A 606 2.83 38.01 39.31
C TYR A 606 1.81 37.41 38.33
N THR A 607 0.52 37.64 38.56
CA THR A 607 -0.54 37.10 37.70
C THR A 607 -0.55 37.75 36.32
N ILE A 608 -0.33 39.07 36.25
CA ILE A 608 -0.21 39.83 34.99
C ILE A 608 1.05 39.42 34.23
N GLU A 609 2.18 39.26 34.92
CA GLU A 609 3.45 38.82 34.33
C GLU A 609 3.36 37.38 33.80
N VAL A 610 2.68 36.48 34.53
CA VAL A 610 2.37 35.13 34.06
C VAL A 610 1.47 35.17 32.83
N LEU A 611 0.39 35.97 32.83
CA LEU A 611 -0.48 36.10 31.64
C LEU A 611 0.29 36.63 30.42
N ALA A 612 1.14 37.64 30.60
CA ALA A 612 1.97 38.21 29.53
C ALA A 612 3.02 37.23 28.98
N ARG A 613 3.56 36.33 29.82
CA ARG A 613 4.51 35.30 29.38
C ARG A 613 3.85 34.15 28.60
N PHE A 614 2.55 33.90 28.79
CA PHE A 614 1.87 32.70 28.27
C PHE A 614 0.79 32.97 27.20
N VAL A 615 0.38 34.23 27.00
CA VAL A 615 -0.66 34.61 26.02
C VAL A 615 -0.04 35.54 24.97
N THR A 616 -0.13 35.16 23.70
CA THR A 616 0.28 36.06 22.60
C THR A 616 -0.72 37.22 22.47
N PRO A 617 -0.31 38.41 22.00
CA PRO A 617 -1.23 39.54 21.80
C PRO A 617 -2.47 39.16 21.00
N MET A 618 -2.30 38.39 19.92
CA MET A 618 -3.40 37.88 19.09
C MET A 618 -4.39 36.98 19.85
N LYS A 619 -3.91 36.14 20.77
CA LYS A 619 -4.76 35.29 21.62
C LYS A 619 -5.43 36.09 22.73
N PHE A 620 -4.77 37.11 23.25
CA PHE A 620 -5.36 38.03 24.22
C PHE A 620 -6.52 38.81 23.60
N ARG A 621 -6.34 39.37 22.39
CA ARG A 621 -7.41 40.01 21.60
C ARG A 621 -8.62 39.11 21.40
N ALA A 622 -8.40 37.82 21.10
CA ALA A 622 -9.49 36.86 20.94
C ALA A 622 -10.25 36.57 22.25
N LEU A 623 -9.57 36.62 23.40
CA LEU A 623 -10.16 36.40 24.72
C LEU A 623 -10.81 37.67 25.31
N ARG A 624 -10.37 38.85 24.87
CA ARG A 624 -10.77 40.16 25.40
C ARG A 624 -12.29 40.37 25.48
N PRO A 625 -13.12 40.04 24.46
CA PRO A 625 -14.57 40.21 24.55
C PRO A 625 -15.24 39.31 25.59
N HIS A 626 -14.65 38.15 25.89
CA HIS A 626 -15.15 37.23 26.91
C HIS A 626 -14.76 37.70 28.31
N LEU A 627 -13.52 38.15 28.48
CA LEU A 627 -13.02 38.71 29.74
C LEU A 627 -13.76 40.00 30.10
N THR A 628 -13.97 40.89 29.14
CA THR A 628 -14.73 42.15 29.32
C THR A 628 -16.16 41.86 29.77
N ARG A 629 -16.88 40.96 29.08
CA ARG A 629 -18.24 40.56 29.47
C ARG A 629 -18.29 39.95 30.86
N PHE A 630 -17.30 39.12 31.21
CA PHE A 630 -17.22 38.51 32.54
C PHE A 630 -16.98 39.57 33.63
N CYS A 631 -16.03 40.49 33.44
CA CYS A 631 -15.73 41.59 34.37
C CYS A 631 -16.95 42.48 34.59
N VAL A 632 -17.54 42.97 33.50
CA VAL A 632 -18.72 43.84 33.53
C VAL A 632 -19.87 43.18 34.30
N ARG A 633 -20.13 41.89 34.03
CA ARG A 633 -21.17 41.14 34.73
C ARG A 633 -20.88 41.02 36.22
N ARG A 634 -19.61 40.83 36.60
CA ARG A 634 -19.17 40.79 38.00
C ARG A 634 -19.30 42.15 38.70
N PHE A 635 -18.90 43.24 38.04
CA PHE A 635 -19.01 44.60 38.60
C PHE A 635 -20.45 45.06 38.78
N ARG A 636 -21.33 44.73 37.84
CA ARG A 636 -22.78 45.01 37.97
C ARG A 636 -23.41 44.27 39.16
N ILE A 637 -22.91 43.09 39.52
CA ILE A 637 -23.36 42.32 40.69
C ILE A 637 -22.89 42.96 42.01
N MET A 638 -21.80 43.71 42.01
CA MET A 638 -21.16 44.26 43.23
C MET A 638 -21.60 45.68 43.59
N GLU A 639 -22.69 46.23 43.04
CA GLU A 639 -23.17 47.60 43.30
C GLU A 639 -22.08 48.67 43.08
N TRP A 640 -21.60 48.81 41.82
CA TRP A 640 -20.57 49.77 41.39
C TRP A 640 -20.62 51.17 42.06
N PRO A 641 -21.79 51.84 42.21
CA PRO A 641 -21.84 53.17 42.84
C PRO A 641 -21.46 53.19 44.33
N ARG A 642 -21.57 52.06 45.05
CA ARG A 642 -21.23 51.94 46.48
C ARG A 642 -19.76 51.63 46.73
N ILE A 643 -19.09 50.99 45.76
CA ILE A 643 -17.67 50.60 45.88
C ILE A 643 -16.76 51.69 45.31
N TRP A 644 -17.20 52.42 44.28
CA TRP A 644 -16.42 53.46 43.61
C TRP A 644 -15.76 54.47 44.55
N PRO A 645 -16.44 55.04 45.58
CA PRO A 645 -15.81 56.00 46.49
C PRO A 645 -14.77 55.37 47.43
N ARG A 646 -14.79 54.04 47.63
CA ARG A 646 -13.88 53.31 48.55
C ARG A 646 -12.60 52.81 47.88
N LEU A 647 -12.55 52.81 46.54
CA LEU A 647 -11.35 52.46 45.78
C LEU A 647 -10.34 53.63 45.70
N PHE A 648 -10.71 54.82 46.17
CA PHE A 648 -9.87 56.01 46.14
C PHE A 648 -9.09 56.15 47.46
N VAL A 649 -7.88 55.59 47.50
CA VAL A 649 -6.85 55.98 48.47
C VAL A 649 -5.63 56.49 47.69
N PRO A 650 -5.23 57.75 47.84
CA PRO A 650 -4.10 58.31 47.12
C PRO A 650 -2.81 57.89 47.82
N GLN A 651 -2.30 56.68 47.53
CA GLN A 651 -0.90 56.27 47.74
C GLN A 651 -0.66 54.82 47.26
N CYS A 652 -0.61 54.61 45.94
CA CYS A 652 -0.03 53.39 45.37
C CYS A 652 1.11 53.78 44.43
N ARG A 653 2.33 53.91 44.98
CA ARG A 653 3.54 53.72 44.17
C ARG A 653 3.81 52.23 44.13
N LEU A 654 3.54 51.55 43.01
CA LEU A 654 4.11 50.24 42.69
C LEU A 654 3.80 49.84 41.24
N LEU A 655 4.79 50.09 40.38
CA LEU A 655 5.20 49.33 39.19
C LEU A 655 6.23 50.24 38.50
N ASP A 656 7.50 49.85 38.48
CA ASP A 656 8.51 50.60 37.72
C ASP A 656 8.07 50.65 36.25
N GLY A 657 7.61 51.83 35.82
CA GLY A 657 7.22 52.13 34.44
C GLY A 657 5.72 52.25 34.14
N ILE A 658 4.81 52.01 35.09
CA ILE A 658 3.37 52.27 34.88
C ILE A 658 2.92 53.38 35.85
N GLU A 659 2.82 54.61 35.35
CA GLU A 659 2.21 55.71 36.10
C GLU A 659 0.71 55.42 36.32
N VAL A 660 0.32 55.22 37.58
CA VAL A 660 -1.09 55.13 37.97
C VAL A 660 -1.63 56.56 38.06
N PHE A 661 -2.48 56.94 37.10
CA PHE A 661 -3.19 58.21 37.15
C PHE A 661 -4.54 58.10 37.85
N SER A 662 -5.00 59.23 38.38
CA SER A 662 -6.36 59.43 38.88
C SER A 662 -7.34 59.23 37.73
N ILE A 663 -8.03 58.09 37.71
CA ILE A 663 -9.14 57.86 36.80
C ILE A 663 -10.35 58.62 37.36
N GLU A 664 -10.40 59.93 37.16
CA GLU A 664 -11.55 60.76 37.53
C GLU A 664 -12.69 60.68 36.49
N GLU A 665 -12.46 60.09 35.31
CA GLU A 665 -13.38 60.20 34.16
C GLU A 665 -14.04 58.89 33.68
N VAL A 666 -14.02 57.80 34.43
CA VAL A 666 -14.65 56.54 34.01
C VAL A 666 -16.00 56.34 34.70
N ALA A 667 -17.09 56.54 33.96
CA ALA A 667 -18.44 56.58 34.51
C ALA A 667 -19.08 55.19 34.66
N THR A 668 -18.60 54.19 33.90
CA THR A 668 -19.23 52.85 33.86
C THR A 668 -18.24 51.68 33.99
N PRO A 669 -18.68 50.51 34.52
CA PRO A 669 -17.87 49.28 34.55
C PRO A 669 -17.34 48.83 33.18
N GLU A 670 -18.09 49.14 32.12
CA GLU A 670 -17.75 48.83 30.73
C GLU A 670 -16.57 49.66 30.24
N GLU A 671 -16.59 50.96 30.50
CA GLU A 671 -15.48 51.86 30.18
C GLU A 671 -14.24 51.49 31.00
N TRP A 672 -14.40 51.15 32.29
CA TRP A 672 -13.28 50.73 33.13
C TRP A 672 -12.64 49.43 32.62
N ALA A 673 -13.46 48.41 32.32
CA ALA A 673 -12.96 47.14 31.80
C ALA A 673 -12.28 47.34 30.44
N THR A 674 -12.81 48.22 29.59
CA THR A 674 -12.22 48.53 28.28
C THR A 674 -10.84 49.15 28.44
N VAL A 675 -10.71 50.23 29.22
CA VAL A 675 -9.43 50.92 29.47
C VAL A 675 -8.41 50.00 30.14
N MET A 676 -8.84 49.20 31.12
CA MET A 676 -7.96 48.24 31.79
C MET A 676 -7.45 47.17 30.83
N PHE A 677 -8.31 46.61 29.98
CA PHE A 677 -7.91 45.59 29.02
C PHE A 677 -7.12 46.15 27.84
N ASP A 678 -7.33 47.40 27.40
CA ASP A 678 -6.48 48.08 26.42
C ASP A 678 -5.04 48.22 26.92
N ARG A 679 -4.86 48.66 28.18
CA ARG A 679 -3.53 48.82 28.77
C ARG A 679 -2.87 47.49 29.11
N LEU A 680 -3.66 46.49 29.52
CA LEU A 680 -3.14 45.14 29.71
C LEU A 680 -2.69 44.52 28.37
N GLU A 681 -3.40 44.80 27.28
CA GLU A 681 -3.00 44.41 25.93
C GLU A 681 -1.68 45.06 25.54
N GLU A 682 -1.54 46.38 25.73
CA GLU A 682 -0.31 47.14 25.47
C GLU A 682 0.88 46.60 26.28
N TYR A 683 0.67 46.28 27.57
CA TYR A 683 1.71 45.69 28.41
C TYR A 683 2.10 44.27 27.96
N ILE A 684 1.12 43.45 27.58
CA ILE A 684 1.37 42.11 27.02
C ILE A 684 2.17 42.22 25.73
N GLU A 685 1.88 43.21 24.88
CA GLU A 685 2.65 43.50 23.66
C GLU A 685 4.10 43.87 23.99
N GLN A 686 4.32 44.81 24.91
CA GLN A 686 5.67 45.22 25.32
C GLN A 686 6.50 44.07 25.90
N VAL A 687 5.91 43.27 26.81
CA VAL A 687 6.58 42.10 27.41
C VAL A 687 6.84 41.02 26.35
N TYR A 688 5.89 40.81 25.43
CA TYR A 688 6.05 39.87 24.34
C TYR A 688 7.20 40.28 23.42
N GLU A 689 7.27 41.55 23.01
CA GLU A 689 8.38 42.07 22.20
C GLU A 689 9.72 41.97 22.92
N HIS A 690 9.78 42.33 24.20
CA HIS A 690 10.99 42.18 25.02
C HIS A 690 11.45 40.72 25.10
N HIS A 691 10.52 39.76 25.24
CA HIS A 691 10.85 38.34 25.22
C HIS A 691 11.28 37.84 23.83
N GLN A 692 10.72 38.38 22.75
CA GLN A 692 11.19 38.07 21.40
C GLN A 692 12.60 38.61 21.16
N GLU A 693 12.91 39.81 21.66
CA GLU A 693 14.24 40.42 21.65
C GLU A 693 15.24 39.54 22.41
N ILE A 694 14.90 39.12 23.65
CA ILE A 694 15.73 38.20 24.44
C ILE A 694 15.92 36.85 23.72
N ARG A 695 14.87 36.28 23.12
CA ARG A 695 14.99 35.03 22.36
C ARG A 695 15.87 35.20 21.13
N ARG A 696 15.76 36.33 20.42
CA ARG A 696 16.63 36.67 19.28
C ARG A 696 18.08 36.78 19.70
N LEU A 697 18.35 37.48 20.81
CA LEU A 697 19.69 37.64 21.38
C LEU A 697 20.25 36.30 21.87
N THR A 698 19.42 35.46 22.51
CA THR A 698 19.80 34.11 22.94
C THR A 698 20.11 33.21 21.75
N PHE A 699 19.33 33.28 20.68
CA PHE A 699 19.60 32.54 19.43
C PHE A 699 20.87 33.02 18.73
N GLN A 700 21.16 34.32 18.74
CA GLN A 700 22.43 34.87 18.22
C GLN A 700 23.63 34.45 19.06
N HIS A 701 23.46 34.36 20.39
CA HIS A 701 24.51 33.90 21.30
C HIS A 701 24.80 32.40 21.14
N PHE A 702 23.76 31.57 21.01
CA PHE A 702 23.92 30.14 20.73
C PHE A 702 24.43 29.86 19.31
N GLY A 703 24.06 30.68 18.32
CA GLY A 703 24.64 30.60 16.98
C GLY A 703 26.16 30.81 16.96
N ARG A 704 26.67 31.74 17.77
CA ARG A 704 28.14 31.96 17.92
C ARG A 704 28.86 30.83 18.66
N VAL A 705 28.20 30.15 19.59
CA VAL A 705 28.79 29.02 20.35
C VAL A 705 28.89 27.74 19.50
N VAL A 706 27.99 27.57 18.52
CA VAL A 706 28.04 26.44 17.58
C VAL A 706 29.17 26.61 16.55
N ASP A 707 29.47 27.83 16.12
CA ASP A 707 30.60 28.10 15.21
C ASP A 707 31.97 27.89 15.86
N THR A 708 32.09 28.03 17.19
CA THR A 708 33.36 27.82 17.91
C THR A 708 33.69 26.35 18.23
N ASN A 709 32.75 25.41 18.03
CA ASN A 709 32.93 23.99 18.36
C ASN A 709 33.22 23.07 17.15
N VAL A 710 33.67 23.62 16.01
CA VAL A 710 34.01 22.84 14.81
C VAL A 710 35.52 22.58 14.63
N GLN A 711 36.39 22.99 15.56
CA GLN A 711 37.80 22.56 15.54
C GLN A 711 38.13 21.66 16.73
N GLY A 712 38.35 20.38 16.41
CA GLY A 712 38.34 19.28 17.36
C GLY A 712 39.60 19.10 18.21
N SER A 713 39.42 18.44 19.35
CA SER A 713 40.32 17.41 19.91
C SER A 713 39.73 16.82 21.23
N PRO A 714 40.19 15.63 21.66
CA PRO A 714 39.39 14.67 22.40
C PRO A 714 39.52 14.78 23.92
N LEU A 715 38.41 14.57 24.64
CA LEU A 715 38.36 14.47 26.10
C LEU A 715 38.29 12.99 26.52
N PHE A 716 39.43 12.46 26.96
CA PHE A 716 39.50 11.47 28.04
C PHE A 716 40.81 11.68 28.77
N GLN A 717 40.77 12.33 29.93
CA GLN A 717 41.74 12.06 30.98
C GLN A 717 41.14 12.28 32.37
N ILE A 718 41.28 11.19 33.12
CA ILE A 718 40.98 10.87 34.51
C ILE A 718 41.43 11.99 35.47
N ILE A 719 40.56 12.35 36.42
CA ILE A 719 40.91 13.15 37.60
C ILE A 719 41.27 12.17 38.74
N PRO A 720 42.45 12.23 39.36
CA PRO A 720 42.68 11.65 40.68
C PRO A 720 42.39 12.67 41.80
N GLN A 721 41.87 12.15 42.91
CA GLN A 721 41.66 12.84 44.18
C GLN A 721 42.97 13.36 44.79
N GLY A 722 42.92 14.51 45.46
CA GLY A 722 43.95 14.96 46.40
C GLY A 722 43.96 16.47 46.68
N ASP A 723 43.47 16.83 47.87
CA ASP A 723 43.83 17.96 48.76
C ASP A 723 43.95 19.40 48.22
N MET A 724 42.90 20.23 48.42
CA MET A 724 42.73 21.13 49.58
C MET A 724 41.36 21.83 49.52
#